data_AF-A0A2E2ADZ2-F1
#
_entry.id   AF-A0A2E2ADZ2-F1
#
_cell.length_a   1.000
_cell.length_b   1.000
_cell.length_c   1.000
_cell.angle_alpha   90.00
_cell.angle_beta   90.00
_cell.angle_gamma   90.00
#
_symmetry.space_group_name_H-M   'P 1'
#
loop_
_entity.id
_entity.type
_entity.pdbx_description
1 polymer ?
#
loop_
_entity_poly.entity_id
_entity_poly.type
_entity_poly.pdbx_seq_one_letter_code
_entity_poly.pdbx_strand_id
1 'polypeptide(L)'
;MSEAEELVPGFDGEEVPVARERPEESIEWVVEIYRKHQLKRVSLWLDEALGKGRRSKTLIPLVLLDVNPIMHRQSLLEQVFPAPRIISEDLLEVNRLKIMLDADSGMGKTTFLKHYLETLLQKPAHGVYCLPIYFHFGDLPEGSRFDLFRSAVNREIIDVVLLEQEEDPALILDEGLLENTVNAIFNYSKCQFLLDGFDQLHPQDRFQFFMESFLEDNAFRSNFVLLASGGFNFGSLSTDAVVKRGEGTAFQMAFQKLDPKDVAAYLREASKNKKIKDLALFTPELLDVPLLLRMIRELYGNELLDGLNNRMEIYSTWFRFKLKSANPSESEGWVDNCMDQLAEVSYQLMTEDQQQRFRDVEPGYEKSILEGKDFLLKEGKVAPWWSDILQQTIRCWQYGHPSFQEYFAGRYIQKNDSWKEIVLKNCGNEKWHEAIKILAGGVPGKELFDILIAEGAVMLAGNSLAEVGDLPKEQDLLIRQLLKYQCKETFPQFAQCRQVRVEEVIKCNETEYLQDLLLRLMKREHRDSRILFSVVELILAKHGKNFHQLLDTFDFEPLKHLEEFKEFFEEVNDRDLVNKKIFKKFSERVTIPEGKFIYQEEDDEEDRVLLKEYSIMKFPVTNALYQQFDPQHRNRFPRYSFDSDQPIIGINYYEAIIFALWMGLRLPTEQEWEKAARGTDGRIYPWGDPMGYEKGFANTCDFMACKTNPVMDLEPGMSPYGCYDMAGNVWEWCMQKNASKHTTQRIVRGGSWMNYLVHAKCIFRNSFDPAERHLAVGLRCVEGPQFTEIEIDDEDDE
;
A
#
# COMPACT_ATOMS: atom_id res chain seq x y z
N MET A 1 -8.75 35.82 41.87
CA MET A 1 -7.94 37.02 42.13
C MET A 1 -6.50 36.68 41.80
N SER A 2 -5.88 37.58 41.03
CA SER A 2 -4.46 37.77 40.70
C SER A 2 -3.69 36.62 40.02
N GLU A 3 -3.21 36.93 38.81
CA GLU A 3 -2.13 36.31 38.01
C GLU A 3 -2.55 35.55 36.74
N ALA A 4 -3.34 36.20 35.87
CA ALA A 4 -3.52 35.80 34.47
C ALA A 4 -3.49 37.02 33.52
N GLU A 5 -2.69 38.03 33.86
CA GLU A 5 -2.37 39.17 32.98
C GLU A 5 -0.90 39.04 32.56
N GLU A 6 -0.60 38.15 31.62
CA GLU A 6 0.60 38.18 30.79
C GLU A 6 0.52 37.03 29.79
N LEU A 7 0.01 37.31 28.59
CA LEU A 7 0.28 36.65 27.29
C LEU A 7 -0.69 37.19 26.22
N VAL A 8 -0.73 38.51 26.07
CA VAL A 8 -1.16 39.14 24.82
C VAL A 8 0.05 39.90 24.30
N PRO A 9 0.75 39.41 23.26
CA PRO A 9 1.73 40.24 22.56
C PRO A 9 0.97 41.36 21.88
N GLY A 10 1.01 42.56 22.46
CA GLY A 10 0.59 43.78 21.81
C GLY A 10 1.47 44.04 20.60
N PHE A 11 0.85 44.32 19.45
CA PHE A 11 1.53 44.89 18.30
C PHE A 11 1.42 46.42 18.39
N ASP A 12 2.54 47.09 18.14
CA ASP A 12 2.72 48.53 18.27
C ASP A 12 1.78 49.33 17.35
N GLY A 13 0.90 50.13 17.95
CA GLY A 13 0.74 51.54 17.56
C GLY A 13 -0.08 51.89 16.31
N GLU A 14 -0.93 51.04 15.77
CA GLU A 14 -1.94 51.46 14.76
C GLU A 14 -3.36 51.40 15.34
N GLU A 15 -4.08 52.52 15.26
CA GLU A 15 -5.45 52.67 15.77
C GLU A 15 -6.39 51.69 15.08
N VAL A 16 -7.05 50.83 15.88
CA VAL A 16 -8.21 50.04 15.46
C VAL A 16 -9.26 51.01 14.89
N PRO A 17 -9.82 50.77 13.69
CA PRO A 17 -10.86 51.65 13.16
C PRO A 17 -12.05 51.69 14.12
N VAL A 18 -12.30 52.85 14.73
CA VAL A 18 -13.46 53.08 15.59
C VAL A 18 -14.71 52.94 14.73
N ALA A 19 -15.48 51.88 14.96
CA ALA A 19 -16.76 51.63 14.28
C ALA A 19 -17.70 52.85 14.42
N ARG A 20 -18.22 53.36 13.31
CA ARG A 20 -19.25 54.41 13.30
C ARG A 20 -20.67 53.80 13.29
N GLU A 21 -21.47 54.23 14.26
CA GLU A 21 -22.93 54.41 14.34
C GLU A 21 -23.95 53.35 13.86
N ARG A 22 -23.56 52.25 13.20
CA ARG A 22 -24.46 51.10 12.95
C ARG A 22 -24.00 49.89 13.77
N PRO A 23 -24.84 49.34 14.68
CA PRO A 23 -24.49 48.10 15.40
C PRO A 23 -24.49 46.88 14.47
N GLU A 24 -25.32 46.93 13.42
CA GLU A 24 -25.26 46.05 12.25
C GLU A 24 -23.92 46.29 11.53
N GLU A 25 -23.27 45.23 11.04
CA GLU A 25 -21.97 45.28 10.31
C GLU A 25 -20.71 45.49 11.18
N SER A 26 -20.85 45.52 12.51
CA SER A 26 -19.71 45.42 13.46
C SER A 26 -19.03 44.05 13.41
N ILE A 27 -17.79 43.93 13.90
CA ILE A 27 -17.05 42.66 13.92
C ILE A 27 -17.82 41.59 14.69
N GLU A 28 -18.33 41.92 15.87
CA GLU A 28 -19.09 41.00 16.72
C GLU A 28 -20.37 40.55 16.03
N TRP A 29 -21.08 41.48 15.40
CA TRP A 29 -22.31 41.19 14.66
C TRP A 29 -22.04 40.30 13.45
N VAL A 30 -21.03 40.61 12.63
CA VAL A 30 -20.65 39.81 11.46
C VAL A 30 -20.28 38.38 11.87
N VAL A 31 -19.52 38.22 12.96
CA VAL A 31 -19.16 36.89 13.48
C VAL A 31 -20.42 36.13 13.94
N GLU A 32 -21.33 36.77 14.66
CA GLU A 32 -22.56 36.15 15.14
C GLU A 32 -23.48 35.70 14.00
N ILE A 33 -23.73 36.59 13.03
CA ILE A 33 -24.59 36.32 11.87
C ILE A 33 -23.97 35.26 10.96
N TYR A 34 -22.66 35.33 10.70
CA TYR A 34 -21.96 34.29 9.95
C TYR A 34 -22.14 32.93 10.64
N ARG A 35 -21.91 32.84 11.96
CA ARG A 35 -22.03 31.58 12.70
C ARG A 35 -23.45 31.03 12.65
N LYS A 36 -24.47 31.88 12.77
CA LYS A 36 -25.89 31.52 12.67
C LYS A 36 -26.21 30.88 11.31
N HIS A 37 -25.89 31.56 10.21
CA HIS A 37 -26.20 31.07 8.86
C HIS A 37 -25.33 29.90 8.43
N GLN A 38 -24.05 29.93 8.77
CA GLN A 38 -23.15 28.84 8.44
C GLN A 38 -23.55 27.55 9.15
N LEU A 39 -24.06 27.63 10.39
CA LEU A 39 -24.59 26.47 11.10
C LEU A 39 -25.80 25.88 10.36
N LYS A 40 -26.72 26.72 9.89
CA LYS A 40 -27.90 26.29 9.11
C LYS A 40 -27.48 25.61 7.80
N ARG A 41 -26.54 26.22 7.07
CA ARG A 41 -26.02 25.71 5.78
C ARG A 41 -25.29 24.36 5.94
N VAL A 42 -24.38 24.26 6.90
CA VAL A 42 -23.65 23.00 7.13
C VAL A 42 -24.57 21.90 7.66
N SER A 43 -25.53 22.24 8.53
CA SER A 43 -26.54 21.30 9.03
C SER A 43 -27.40 20.76 7.90
N LEU A 44 -27.84 21.62 6.98
CA LEU A 44 -28.64 21.21 5.82
C LEU A 44 -27.85 20.24 4.92
N TRP A 45 -26.59 20.59 4.60
CA TRP A 45 -25.73 19.73 3.81
C TRP A 45 -25.50 18.36 4.47
N LEU A 46 -25.26 18.33 5.78
CA LEU A 46 -25.10 17.09 6.53
C LEU A 46 -26.39 16.27 6.57
N ASP A 47 -27.55 16.91 6.66
CA ASP A 47 -28.86 16.22 6.58
C ASP A 47 -29.13 15.62 5.21
N GLU A 48 -28.71 16.28 4.13
CA GLU A 48 -28.80 15.77 2.77
C GLU A 48 -27.83 14.60 2.55
N ALA A 49 -26.57 14.75 2.97
CA ALA A 49 -25.53 13.74 2.77
C ALA A 49 -25.71 12.49 3.66
N LEU A 50 -26.13 12.66 4.91
CA LEU A 50 -26.22 11.58 5.91
C LEU A 50 -27.66 11.16 6.22
N GLY A 51 -28.66 11.88 5.72
CA GLY A 51 -30.07 11.65 6.01
C GLY A 51 -30.53 12.31 7.31
N LYS A 52 -31.49 13.23 7.19
CA LYS A 52 -32.10 13.97 8.31
C LYS A 52 -32.56 13.07 9.45
N GLY A 53 -32.14 13.37 10.67
CA GLY A 53 -32.48 12.62 11.89
C GLY A 53 -31.89 11.21 11.98
N ARG A 54 -31.05 10.80 11.02
CA ARG A 54 -30.41 9.47 10.97
C ARG A 54 -28.89 9.53 11.21
N ARG A 55 -28.31 10.71 11.44
CA ARG A 55 -26.86 10.95 11.57
C ARG A 55 -26.16 10.03 12.57
N SER A 56 -26.74 9.79 13.76
CA SER A 56 -26.19 8.86 14.75
C SER A 56 -26.08 7.40 14.27
N LYS A 57 -26.76 7.07 13.17
CA LYS A 57 -26.76 5.76 12.54
C LYS A 57 -26.00 5.75 11.21
N THR A 58 -25.73 6.90 10.58
CA THR A 58 -25.15 7.04 9.23
C THR A 58 -23.79 7.74 9.22
N LEU A 59 -23.34 8.28 10.35
CA LEU A 59 -21.99 8.75 10.53
C LEU A 59 -21.16 7.65 11.22
N ILE A 60 -20.02 7.30 10.63
CA ILE A 60 -19.03 6.44 11.29
C ILE A 60 -18.05 7.38 12.01
N PRO A 61 -17.91 7.29 13.34
CA PRO A 61 -16.89 8.06 14.06
C PRO A 61 -15.51 7.67 13.54
N LEU A 62 -14.77 8.64 13.01
CA LEU A 62 -13.40 8.43 12.54
C LEU A 62 -12.43 8.74 13.67
N VAL A 63 -11.58 7.79 14.00
CA VAL A 63 -10.51 7.97 14.98
C VAL A 63 -9.31 8.61 14.27
N LEU A 64 -8.75 9.65 14.88
CA LEU A 64 -7.62 10.39 14.32
C LEU A 64 -6.30 9.86 14.87
N LEU A 65 -5.32 9.74 13.98
CA LEU A 65 -3.97 9.26 14.28
C LEU A 65 -2.96 10.38 14.09
N ASP A 66 -2.07 10.54 15.06
CA ASP A 66 -0.83 11.30 14.96
C ASP A 66 0.22 10.46 14.23
N VAL A 67 0.61 10.94 13.05
CA VAL A 67 1.57 10.28 12.15
C VAL A 67 2.88 11.04 12.01
N ASN A 68 3.14 12.02 12.89
CA ASN A 68 4.36 12.83 12.82
C ASN A 68 5.62 11.96 13.01
N PRO A 69 6.74 12.27 12.33
CA PRO A 69 7.99 11.56 12.50
C PRO A 69 8.46 11.60 13.96
N ILE A 70 8.64 10.42 14.57
CA ILE A 70 9.00 10.33 15.99
C ILE A 70 10.52 10.38 16.14
N MET A 71 11.05 11.57 16.45
CA MET A 71 12.48 11.84 16.51
C MET A 71 13.21 11.22 17.73
N HIS A 72 12.47 10.77 18.74
CA HIS A 72 13.02 10.24 19.99
C HIS A 72 12.28 8.99 20.46
N ARG A 73 12.67 7.81 19.98
CA ARG A 73 12.30 6.50 20.58
C ARG A 73 13.54 5.67 20.89
N GLN A 74 13.44 4.81 21.89
CA GLN A 74 14.55 4.03 22.42
C GLN A 74 14.97 2.86 21.52
N SER A 75 14.06 2.30 20.71
CA SER A 75 14.36 1.14 19.85
C SER A 75 14.23 1.43 18.35
N LEU A 76 15.09 0.80 17.54
CA LEU A 76 15.06 0.90 16.07
C LEU A 76 13.80 0.31 15.46
N LEU A 77 13.24 -0.76 16.04
CA LEU A 77 11.96 -1.32 15.61
C LEU A 77 10.83 -0.28 15.73
N GLU A 78 10.82 0.53 16.79
CA GLU A 78 9.83 1.59 16.95
C GLU A 78 10.13 2.85 16.14
N GLN A 79 11.39 3.10 15.77
CA GLN A 79 11.77 4.17 14.84
C GLN A 79 11.45 3.80 13.38
N VAL A 80 11.59 2.53 13.03
CA VAL A 80 11.29 1.98 11.69
C VAL A 80 9.79 1.70 11.53
N PHE A 81 9.09 1.31 12.61
CA PHE A 81 7.65 1.06 12.65
C PHE A 81 6.99 1.81 13.83
N PRO A 82 6.90 3.15 13.77
CA PRO A 82 6.20 3.90 14.80
C PRO A 82 4.72 3.56 14.76
N ALA A 83 4.21 2.90 15.81
CA ALA A 83 2.77 2.83 16.03
C ALA A 83 2.25 4.28 16.25
N PRO A 84 1.34 4.77 15.40
CA PRO A 84 0.81 6.12 15.51
C PRO A 84 0.01 6.28 16.81
N ARG A 85 0.07 7.48 17.40
CA ARG A 85 -0.70 7.80 18.62
C ARG A 85 -2.14 8.15 18.24
N ILE A 86 -3.12 7.64 18.98
CA ILE A 86 -4.51 8.08 18.83
C ILE A 86 -4.68 9.48 19.45
N ILE A 87 -5.33 10.38 18.71
CA ILE A 87 -5.65 11.74 19.17
C ILE A 87 -7.04 11.71 19.81
N SER A 88 -7.08 11.97 21.11
CA SER A 88 -8.33 12.03 21.90
C SER A 88 -8.66 13.42 22.42
N GLU A 89 -7.70 14.35 22.39
CA GLU A 89 -7.90 15.76 22.74
C GLU A 89 -8.64 16.54 21.65
N ASP A 90 -9.18 17.71 22.00
CA ASP A 90 -9.72 18.66 21.01
C ASP A 90 -8.57 19.14 20.12
N LEU A 91 -8.82 19.29 18.81
CA LEU A 91 -7.77 19.71 17.86
C LEU A 91 -7.23 21.10 18.16
N LEU A 92 -8.02 21.95 18.83
CA LEU A 92 -7.55 23.25 19.31
C LEU A 92 -6.61 23.17 20.51
N GLU A 93 -6.62 22.05 21.25
CA GLU A 93 -5.74 21.79 22.39
C GLU A 93 -4.44 21.11 21.98
N VAL A 94 -4.37 20.57 20.75
CA VAL A 94 -3.11 20.13 20.15
C VAL A 94 -2.20 21.37 20.07
N ASN A 95 -0.99 21.28 20.61
CA ASN A 95 -0.04 22.40 20.73
C ASN A 95 0.59 22.83 19.37
N ARG A 96 -0.20 22.81 18.30
CA ARG A 96 0.15 23.08 16.91
C ARG A 96 -1.02 23.78 16.23
N LEU A 97 -0.77 24.95 15.67
CA LEU A 97 -1.78 25.75 14.97
C LEU A 97 -2.06 25.26 13.56
N LYS A 98 -1.15 24.49 12.98
CA LYS A 98 -1.19 24.01 11.60
C LYS A 98 -1.26 22.49 11.60
N ILE A 99 -2.36 21.98 11.07
CA ILE A 99 -2.67 20.56 11.03
C ILE A 99 -2.93 20.16 9.58
N MET A 100 -2.38 19.01 9.18
CA MET A 100 -2.57 18.42 7.87
C MET A 100 -3.22 17.04 8.03
N LEU A 101 -4.42 16.88 7.50
CA LEU A 101 -5.16 15.62 7.47
C LEU A 101 -4.96 14.96 6.09
N ASP A 102 -4.24 13.85 6.08
CA ASP A 102 -4.05 13.03 4.89
C ASP A 102 -4.96 11.80 4.94
N ALA A 103 -5.74 11.60 3.88
CA ALA A 103 -6.57 10.41 3.71
C ALA A 103 -6.95 10.22 2.25
N ASP A 104 -7.14 8.97 1.82
CA ASP A 104 -7.49 8.65 0.44
C ASP A 104 -8.87 9.17 -0.01
N SER A 105 -9.15 9.06 -1.30
CA SER A 105 -10.47 9.39 -1.85
C SER A 105 -11.55 8.46 -1.28
N GLY A 106 -12.75 8.98 -1.03
CA GLY A 106 -13.84 8.21 -0.43
C GLY A 106 -13.77 7.99 1.10
N MET A 107 -12.70 8.43 1.77
CA MET A 107 -12.53 8.32 3.23
C MET A 107 -13.38 9.31 4.05
N GLY A 108 -14.13 10.19 3.40
CA GLY A 108 -15.07 11.10 4.08
C GLY A 108 -14.44 12.38 4.65
N LYS A 109 -13.28 12.83 4.14
CA LYS A 109 -12.60 14.08 4.53
C LYS A 109 -13.56 15.28 4.64
N THR A 110 -14.30 15.57 3.57
CA THR A 110 -15.31 16.64 3.52
C THR A 110 -16.41 16.46 4.57
N THR A 111 -16.87 15.22 4.79
CA THR A 111 -17.90 14.93 5.80
C THR A 111 -17.37 15.17 7.21
N PHE A 112 -16.11 14.77 7.48
CA PHE A 112 -15.42 15.03 8.73
C PHE A 112 -15.27 16.53 8.99
N LEU A 113 -14.73 17.30 8.03
CA LEU A 113 -14.54 18.74 8.17
C LEU A 113 -15.86 19.48 8.42
N LYS A 114 -16.92 19.13 7.69
CA LYS A 114 -18.25 19.75 7.86
C LYS A 114 -18.90 19.36 9.19
N HIS A 115 -18.72 18.12 9.65
CA HIS A 115 -19.20 17.70 10.97
C HIS A 115 -18.43 18.39 12.11
N TYR A 116 -17.12 18.56 11.95
CA TYR A 116 -16.29 19.31 12.88
C TYR A 116 -16.69 20.79 12.92
N LEU A 117 -16.92 21.40 11.74
CA LEU A 117 -17.45 22.77 11.62
C LEU A 117 -18.78 22.94 12.37
N GLU A 118 -19.73 22.02 12.15
CA GLU A 118 -21.02 22.05 12.85
C GLU A 118 -20.83 22.03 14.38
N THR A 119 -19.91 21.19 14.88
CA THR A 119 -19.59 21.09 16.30
C THR A 119 -19.01 22.39 16.86
N LEU A 120 -18.14 23.06 16.09
CA LEU A 120 -17.55 24.36 16.46
C LEU A 120 -18.59 25.48 16.47
N LEU A 121 -19.56 25.44 15.55
CA LEU A 121 -20.61 26.45 15.42
C LEU A 121 -21.72 26.31 16.47
N GLN A 122 -22.00 25.10 16.96
CA GLN A 122 -22.97 24.85 18.03
C GLN A 122 -22.50 25.33 19.41
N LYS A 123 -21.18 25.35 19.65
CA LYS A 123 -20.58 25.92 20.86
C LYS A 123 -20.62 27.45 20.79
N PRO A 124 -20.57 28.17 21.94
CA PRO A 124 -20.35 29.63 21.91
C PRO A 124 -19.02 29.95 21.21
N ALA A 125 -18.91 31.17 20.67
CA ALA A 125 -17.69 31.60 19.97
C ALA A 125 -16.47 31.44 20.88
N HIS A 126 -15.40 30.82 20.35
CA HIS A 126 -14.17 30.62 21.10
C HIS A 126 -13.51 31.97 21.40
N GLY A 127 -13.07 32.20 22.63
CA GLY A 127 -12.56 33.50 23.07
C GLY A 127 -11.30 33.98 22.32
N VAL A 128 -10.58 33.05 21.68
CA VAL A 128 -9.40 33.36 20.86
C VAL A 128 -9.67 33.20 19.37
N TYR A 129 -10.50 32.23 18.97
CA TYR A 129 -10.65 31.77 17.59
C TYR A 129 -12.11 31.84 17.18
N CYS A 130 -12.64 33.05 17.04
CA CYS A 130 -14.08 33.30 17.03
C CYS A 130 -14.80 32.78 15.76
N LEU A 131 -14.08 32.68 14.64
CA LEU A 131 -14.65 32.42 13.32
C LEU A 131 -14.11 31.12 12.69
N PRO A 132 -14.89 30.03 12.65
CA PRO A 132 -14.54 28.83 11.93
C PRO A 132 -15.03 28.88 10.48
N ILE A 133 -14.10 28.86 9.53
CA ILE A 133 -14.31 29.06 8.10
C ILE A 133 -14.03 27.74 7.39
N TYR A 134 -14.98 27.27 6.57
CA TYR A 134 -14.76 26.17 5.65
C TYR A 134 -14.57 26.68 4.23
N PHE A 135 -13.56 26.17 3.52
CA PHE A 135 -13.29 26.54 2.14
C PHE A 135 -12.77 25.34 1.34
N HIS A 136 -13.24 25.18 0.11
CA HIS A 136 -12.83 24.08 -0.78
C HIS A 136 -11.96 24.62 -1.92
N PHE A 137 -10.71 24.16 -2.02
CA PHE A 137 -9.75 24.70 -2.98
C PHE A 137 -10.12 24.47 -4.45
N GLY A 138 -10.95 23.48 -4.74
CA GLY A 138 -11.45 23.23 -6.09
C GLY A 138 -12.32 24.36 -6.67
N ASP A 139 -12.70 25.35 -5.84
CA ASP A 139 -13.48 26.53 -6.25
C ASP A 139 -12.57 27.69 -6.72
N LEU A 140 -11.24 27.53 -6.68
CA LEU A 140 -10.31 28.54 -7.17
C LEU A 140 -9.96 28.34 -8.66
N PRO A 141 -9.86 29.41 -9.46
CA PRO A 141 -9.26 29.35 -10.80
C PRO A 141 -7.73 29.19 -10.72
N GLU A 142 -7.10 28.88 -11.85
CA GLU A 142 -5.63 28.79 -11.93
C GLU A 142 -4.95 30.16 -11.83
N GLY A 143 -3.80 30.21 -11.14
CA GLY A 143 -2.98 31.40 -10.98
C GLY A 143 -3.21 32.19 -9.68
N SER A 144 -2.28 33.09 -9.35
CA SER A 144 -2.30 34.11 -8.27
C SER A 144 -2.90 33.68 -6.91
N ARG A 145 -2.04 33.12 -6.06
CA ARG A 145 -2.33 31.94 -5.21
C ARG A 145 -2.99 32.19 -3.86
N PHE A 146 -2.50 33.17 -3.10
CA PHE A 146 -3.08 33.49 -1.79
C PHE A 146 -4.06 34.66 -1.85
N ASP A 147 -3.83 35.63 -2.74
CA ASP A 147 -4.73 36.78 -2.89
C ASP A 147 -6.11 36.36 -3.40
N LEU A 148 -6.17 35.48 -4.41
CA LEU A 148 -7.44 34.93 -4.88
C LEU A 148 -8.11 34.06 -3.82
N PHE A 149 -7.33 33.26 -3.08
CA PHE A 149 -7.85 32.52 -1.92
C PHE A 149 -8.47 33.48 -0.89
N ARG A 150 -7.75 34.55 -0.52
CA ARG A 150 -8.22 35.56 0.43
C ARG A 150 -9.50 36.24 -0.06
N SER A 151 -9.52 36.71 -1.30
CA SER A 151 -10.71 37.33 -1.90
C SER A 151 -11.89 36.35 -1.97
N ALA A 152 -11.65 35.09 -2.32
CA ALA A 152 -12.69 34.07 -2.39
C ALA A 152 -13.26 33.72 -1.01
N VAL A 153 -12.41 33.61 0.02
CA VAL A 153 -12.87 33.38 1.40
C VAL A 153 -13.63 34.59 1.93
N ASN A 154 -13.14 35.81 1.68
CA ASN A 154 -13.86 37.03 2.04
C ASN A 154 -15.25 37.05 1.41
N ARG A 155 -15.33 36.70 0.12
CA ARG A 155 -16.61 36.62 -0.59
C ARG A 155 -17.53 35.57 0.00
N GLU A 156 -17.01 34.39 0.34
CA GLU A 156 -17.78 33.31 0.97
C GLU A 156 -18.38 33.76 2.33
N ILE A 157 -17.62 34.53 3.13
CA ILE A 157 -18.12 35.07 4.40
C ILE A 157 -19.22 36.11 4.15
N ILE A 158 -19.00 37.03 3.22
CA ILE A 158 -19.98 38.06 2.86
C ILE A 158 -21.27 37.41 2.37
N ASP A 159 -21.18 36.45 1.46
CA ASP A 159 -22.36 35.76 0.91
C ASP A 159 -23.17 35.04 2.00
N VAL A 160 -22.51 34.45 3.01
CA VAL A 160 -23.19 33.85 4.17
C VAL A 160 -23.86 34.90 5.05
N VAL A 161 -23.24 36.07 5.24
CA VAL A 161 -23.81 37.17 6.05
C VAL A 161 -24.99 37.82 5.34
N LEU A 162 -24.93 37.96 4.00
CA LEU A 162 -26.00 38.53 3.19
C LEU A 162 -27.28 37.69 3.25
N LEU A 163 -27.22 36.40 3.61
CA LEU A 163 -28.43 35.58 3.87
C LEU A 163 -29.30 36.15 4.99
N GLU A 164 -28.77 37.00 5.88
CA GLU A 164 -29.58 37.69 6.89
C GLU A 164 -30.55 38.69 6.24
N GLN A 165 -30.19 39.34 5.12
CA GLN A 165 -31.12 40.21 4.39
C GLN A 165 -32.28 39.43 3.76
N GLU A 166 -32.07 38.15 3.44
CA GLU A 166 -33.14 37.29 2.94
C GLU A 166 -34.14 36.94 4.07
N GLU A 167 -33.67 36.82 5.32
CA GLU A 167 -34.52 36.56 6.49
C GLU A 167 -35.18 37.84 7.04
N ASP A 168 -34.49 38.98 7.00
CA ASP A 168 -35.00 40.31 7.36
C ASP A 168 -34.87 41.31 6.19
N PRO A 169 -35.89 41.42 5.33
CA PRO A 169 -35.87 42.34 4.19
C PRO A 169 -35.81 43.84 4.55
N ALA A 170 -35.98 44.20 5.82
CA ALA A 170 -35.84 45.59 6.28
C ALA A 170 -34.38 45.97 6.56
N LEU A 171 -33.49 44.98 6.68
CA LEU A 171 -32.06 45.14 6.91
C LEU A 171 -31.35 45.55 5.60
N ILE A 172 -30.64 46.68 5.63
CA ILE A 172 -29.87 47.17 4.48
C ILE A 172 -28.39 47.10 4.85
N LEU A 173 -27.68 46.14 4.27
CA LEU A 173 -26.22 45.98 4.43
C LEU A 173 -25.49 46.57 3.22
N ASP A 174 -24.38 47.24 3.49
CA ASP A 174 -23.44 47.77 2.53
C ASP A 174 -22.31 46.76 2.30
N GLU A 175 -22.25 46.15 1.11
CA GLU A 175 -21.22 45.17 0.77
C GLU A 175 -19.79 45.74 0.92
N GLY A 176 -19.58 47.03 0.65
CA GLY A 176 -18.27 47.67 0.79
C GLY A 176 -17.86 47.84 2.25
N LEU A 177 -18.81 48.08 3.15
CA LEU A 177 -18.55 48.13 4.59
C LEU A 177 -18.31 46.72 5.16
N LEU A 178 -19.08 45.72 4.71
CA LEU A 178 -18.85 44.32 5.05
C LEU A 178 -17.46 43.84 4.60
N GLU A 179 -17.01 44.21 3.40
CA GLU A 179 -15.67 43.88 2.92
C GLU A 179 -14.56 44.47 3.82
N ASN A 180 -14.73 45.71 4.28
CA ASN A 180 -13.82 46.32 5.24
C ASN A 180 -13.84 45.60 6.60
N THR A 181 -15.02 45.26 7.12
CA THR A 181 -15.17 44.52 8.38
C THR A 181 -14.55 43.12 8.29
N VAL A 182 -14.78 42.38 7.21
CA VAL A 182 -14.20 41.03 7.01
C VAL A 182 -12.68 41.12 6.89
N ASN A 183 -12.15 42.11 6.15
CA ASN A 183 -10.70 42.33 6.12
C ASN A 183 -10.11 42.68 7.50
N ALA A 184 -10.85 43.44 8.32
CA ALA A 184 -10.47 43.71 9.70
C ALA A 184 -10.47 42.43 10.55
N ILE A 185 -11.46 41.54 10.38
CA ILE A 185 -11.48 40.23 11.06
C ILE A 185 -10.21 39.43 10.72
N PHE A 186 -9.83 39.35 9.45
CA PHE A 186 -8.61 38.65 9.04
C PHE A 186 -7.32 39.25 9.60
N ASN A 187 -7.25 40.59 9.68
CA ASN A 187 -6.04 41.29 10.13
C ASN A 187 -5.91 41.31 11.66
N TYR A 188 -7.02 41.39 12.39
CA TYR A 188 -7.03 41.66 13.84
C TYR A 188 -7.57 40.51 14.70
N SER A 189 -8.29 39.54 14.13
CA SER A 189 -8.83 38.38 14.85
C SER A 189 -8.14 37.09 14.44
N LYS A 190 -8.08 36.11 15.35
CA LYS A 190 -7.63 34.76 14.97
C LYS A 190 -8.82 33.94 14.49
N CYS A 191 -8.67 33.33 13.32
CA CYS A 191 -9.68 32.50 12.67
C CYS A 191 -9.28 31.02 12.70
N GLN A 192 -10.26 30.14 12.47
CA GLN A 192 -10.04 28.70 12.27
C GLN A 192 -10.36 28.37 10.82
N PHE A 193 -9.38 27.91 10.05
CA PHE A 193 -9.55 27.54 8.66
C PHE A 193 -9.65 26.03 8.53
N LEU A 194 -10.77 25.55 7.98
CA LEU A 194 -11.02 24.16 7.62
C LEU A 194 -10.97 24.07 6.10
N LEU A 195 -9.80 23.75 5.57
CA LEU A 195 -9.49 23.82 4.15
C LEU A 195 -9.54 22.43 3.53
N ASP A 196 -10.35 22.26 2.49
CA ASP A 196 -10.65 20.97 1.87
C ASP A 196 -10.15 20.90 0.42
N GLY A 197 -9.79 19.69 -0.02
CA GLY A 197 -9.37 19.42 -1.39
C GLY A 197 -8.06 20.09 -1.80
N PHE A 198 -7.06 20.15 -0.92
CA PHE A 198 -5.77 20.78 -1.25
C PHE A 198 -5.07 20.15 -2.47
N ASP A 199 -5.24 18.85 -2.63
CA ASP A 199 -4.80 18.09 -3.80
C ASP A 199 -5.48 18.57 -5.10
N GLN A 200 -6.62 19.26 -5.05
CA GLN A 200 -7.30 19.74 -6.26
C GLN A 200 -6.68 21.00 -6.86
N LEU A 201 -5.72 21.64 -6.16
CA LEU A 201 -4.92 22.73 -6.74
C LEU A 201 -3.91 22.19 -7.75
N HIS A 202 -3.66 22.99 -8.79
CA HIS A 202 -2.56 22.77 -9.72
C HIS A 202 -1.22 22.68 -8.97
N PRO A 203 -0.27 21.79 -9.32
CA PRO A 203 0.93 21.53 -8.52
C PRO A 203 1.78 22.76 -8.21
N GLN A 204 1.88 23.71 -9.15
CA GLN A 204 2.61 24.96 -8.94
C GLN A 204 1.94 25.87 -7.90
N ASP A 205 0.61 25.92 -7.91
CA ASP A 205 -0.17 26.75 -7.01
C ASP A 205 -0.23 26.13 -5.61
N ARG A 206 -0.36 24.80 -5.55
CA ARG A 206 -0.21 24.00 -4.33
C ARG A 206 1.13 24.26 -3.65
N PHE A 207 2.22 24.25 -4.44
CA PHE A 207 3.57 24.48 -3.94
C PHE A 207 3.74 25.88 -3.33
N GLN A 208 3.42 26.96 -4.05
CA GLN A 208 3.58 28.30 -3.47
C GLN A 208 2.57 28.59 -2.38
N PHE A 209 1.33 28.08 -2.45
CA PHE A 209 0.41 28.18 -1.32
C PHE A 209 1.05 27.56 -0.08
N PHE A 210 1.60 26.35 -0.17
CA PHE A 210 2.28 25.69 0.94
C PHE A 210 3.51 26.46 1.44
N MET A 211 4.33 27.02 0.53
CA MET A 211 5.46 27.86 0.90
C MET A 211 5.03 29.09 1.71
N GLU A 212 4.06 29.87 1.21
CA GLU A 212 3.59 31.12 1.84
C GLU A 212 2.83 30.87 3.15
N SER A 213 2.04 29.79 3.20
CA SER A 213 1.17 29.47 4.33
C SER A 213 1.86 28.66 5.43
N PHE A 214 2.58 27.58 5.10
CA PHE A 214 3.14 26.66 6.09
C PHE A 214 4.62 26.91 6.40
N LEU A 215 5.44 27.21 5.39
CA LEU A 215 6.89 27.35 5.56
C LEU A 215 7.32 28.76 5.97
N GLU A 216 6.82 29.79 5.27
CA GLU A 216 7.14 31.18 5.58
C GLU A 216 6.25 31.75 6.70
N ASP A 217 5.06 31.16 6.92
CA ASP A 217 4.06 31.59 7.91
C ASP A 217 3.64 33.06 7.78
N ASN A 218 3.69 33.61 6.56
CA ASN A 218 3.27 34.98 6.27
C ASN A 218 1.75 35.12 6.23
N ALA A 219 1.06 34.08 5.75
CA ALA A 219 -0.37 34.12 5.42
C ALA A 219 -1.33 33.78 6.58
N PHE A 220 -0.99 32.81 7.44
CA PHE A 220 -1.87 32.32 8.52
C PHE A 220 -1.28 32.55 9.92
N ARG A 221 -0.46 33.59 10.08
CA ARG A 221 0.23 33.84 11.34
C ARG A 221 -0.76 33.90 12.51
N SER A 222 -0.57 33.03 13.49
CA SER A 222 -1.44 32.89 14.68
C SER A 222 -2.87 32.39 14.44
N ASN A 223 -3.21 31.94 13.23
CA ASN A 223 -4.50 31.32 12.90
C ASN A 223 -4.41 29.80 13.03
N PHE A 224 -5.53 29.16 13.38
CA PHE A 224 -5.64 27.71 13.34
C PHE A 224 -5.97 27.28 11.91
N VAL A 225 -5.24 26.31 11.36
CA VAL A 225 -5.43 25.80 9.99
C VAL A 225 -5.47 24.28 10.03
N LEU A 226 -6.58 23.70 9.59
CA LEU A 226 -6.75 22.28 9.31
C LEU A 226 -6.88 22.09 7.80
N LEU A 227 -5.86 21.50 7.19
CA LEU A 227 -5.76 21.28 5.75
C LEU A 227 -5.98 19.81 5.40
N ALA A 228 -7.02 19.48 4.64
CA ALA A 228 -7.29 18.13 4.18
C ALA A 228 -6.82 17.90 2.74
N SER A 229 -6.15 16.78 2.49
CA SER A 229 -5.61 16.39 1.17
C SER A 229 -5.76 14.89 0.92
N GLY A 230 -5.89 14.49 -0.35
CA GLY A 230 -5.70 13.11 -0.81
C GLY A 230 -4.25 12.82 -1.20
N GLY A 231 -3.34 12.87 -0.24
CA GLY A 231 -1.89 12.79 -0.45
C GLY A 231 -1.26 14.19 -0.60
N PHE A 232 -0.05 14.35 -0.04
CA PHE A 232 0.75 15.56 -0.19
C PHE A 232 1.87 15.35 -1.21
N ASN A 233 1.65 15.82 -2.44
CA ASN A 233 2.65 15.79 -3.51
C ASN A 233 2.71 17.16 -4.20
N PHE A 234 3.89 17.59 -4.64
CA PHE A 234 4.09 18.83 -5.40
C PHE A 234 4.60 18.56 -6.84
N GLY A 235 4.46 17.32 -7.31
CA GLY A 235 4.98 16.89 -8.61
C GLY A 235 6.49 17.05 -8.71
N SER A 236 6.98 17.52 -9.86
CA SER A 236 8.41 17.77 -10.10
C SER A 236 9.02 18.85 -9.20
N LEU A 237 8.20 19.61 -8.45
CA LEU A 237 8.65 20.65 -7.53
C LEU A 237 8.92 20.11 -6.12
N SER A 238 8.54 18.86 -5.85
CA SER A 238 8.77 18.19 -4.58
C SER A 238 10.24 17.76 -4.44
N THR A 239 11.12 18.70 -4.09
CA THR A 239 12.50 18.34 -3.72
C THR A 239 12.53 17.79 -2.30
N ASP A 240 13.40 16.81 -2.03
CA ASP A 240 13.61 16.25 -0.68
C ASP A 240 13.86 17.34 0.38
N ALA A 241 14.47 18.46 -0.02
CA ALA A 241 14.75 19.59 0.86
C ALA A 241 13.51 20.42 1.23
N VAL A 242 12.47 20.43 0.39
CA VAL A 242 11.18 21.08 0.70
C VAL A 242 10.31 20.15 1.52
N VAL A 243 10.23 18.87 1.16
CA VAL A 243 9.48 17.86 1.91
C VAL A 243 9.99 17.78 3.35
N LYS A 244 11.32 17.64 3.55
CA LYS A 244 11.92 17.63 4.90
C LYS A 244 11.71 18.93 5.68
N ARG A 245 11.67 20.09 5.00
CA ARG A 245 11.36 21.35 5.65
C ARG A 245 9.88 21.43 6.06
N GLY A 246 8.98 20.87 5.26
CA GLY A 246 7.54 20.82 5.52
C GLY A 246 7.13 19.80 6.60
N GLU A 247 7.84 18.68 6.72
CA GLU A 247 7.58 17.63 7.72
C GLU A 247 7.64 18.16 9.18
N GLY A 248 8.32 19.27 9.43
CA GLY A 248 8.40 19.90 10.75
C GLY A 248 7.47 21.09 10.98
N THR A 249 6.79 21.61 9.94
CA THR A 249 6.00 22.84 10.04
C THR A 249 4.53 22.63 10.34
N ALA A 250 4.01 21.43 10.10
CA ALA A 250 2.62 21.09 10.38
C ALA A 250 2.52 19.77 11.15
N PHE A 251 1.48 19.67 11.96
CA PHE A 251 1.10 18.44 12.65
C PHE A 251 0.37 17.52 11.67
N GLN A 252 0.99 16.37 11.37
CA GLN A 252 0.44 15.40 10.43
C GLN A 252 -0.56 14.45 11.10
N MET A 253 -1.70 14.27 10.44
CA MET A 253 -2.80 13.42 10.89
C MET A 253 -3.32 12.53 9.77
N ALA A 254 -3.79 11.35 10.15
CA ALA A 254 -4.51 10.43 9.26
C ALA A 254 -5.72 9.81 9.96
N PHE A 255 -6.65 9.25 9.20
CA PHE A 255 -7.71 8.43 9.77
C PHE A 255 -7.17 7.05 10.16
N GLN A 256 -7.58 6.57 11.34
CA GLN A 256 -7.42 5.17 11.68
C GLN A 256 -8.23 4.31 10.71
N LYS A 257 -7.69 3.14 10.39
CA LYS A 257 -8.46 2.08 9.74
C LYS A 257 -9.74 1.81 10.54
N LEU A 258 -10.87 1.70 9.85
CA LEU A 258 -12.18 1.46 10.48
C LEU A 258 -12.17 0.19 11.34
N ASP A 259 -12.68 0.28 12.57
CA ASP A 259 -12.87 -0.90 13.41
C ASP A 259 -14.00 -1.77 12.81
N PRO A 260 -13.80 -3.09 12.62
CA PRO A 260 -14.84 -3.99 12.15
C PRO A 260 -16.16 -3.92 12.93
N LYS A 261 -16.13 -3.56 14.22
CA LYS A 261 -17.33 -3.34 15.05
C LYS A 261 -18.14 -2.14 14.59
N ASP A 262 -17.46 -1.03 14.27
CA ASP A 262 -18.12 0.19 13.80
C ASP A 262 -18.68 0.00 12.38
N VAL A 263 -17.94 -0.72 11.53
CA VAL A 263 -18.42 -1.15 10.21
C VAL A 263 -19.68 -2.01 10.34
N ALA A 264 -19.67 -3.00 11.24
CA ALA A 264 -20.83 -3.85 11.48
C ALA A 264 -22.03 -3.06 12.04
N ALA A 265 -21.79 -2.11 12.94
CA ALA A 265 -22.83 -1.23 13.47
C ALA A 265 -23.45 -0.34 12.38
N TYR A 266 -22.62 0.18 11.47
CA TYR A 266 -23.06 0.99 10.34
C TYR A 266 -23.88 0.18 9.32
N LEU A 267 -23.38 -1.00 8.93
CA LEU A 267 -24.01 -1.87 7.93
C LEU A 267 -25.22 -2.65 8.46
N ARG A 268 -25.31 -2.86 9.79
CA ARG A 268 -26.40 -3.60 10.45
C ARG A 268 -26.55 -5.01 9.88
N GLU A 269 -27.72 -5.38 9.38
CA GLU A 269 -27.98 -6.69 8.80
C GLU A 269 -27.20 -6.93 7.50
N ALA A 270 -26.85 -5.89 6.74
CA ALA A 270 -25.97 -6.01 5.57
C ALA A 270 -24.58 -6.58 5.93
N SER A 271 -24.11 -6.37 7.17
CA SER A 271 -22.85 -6.95 7.66
C SER A 271 -22.88 -8.49 7.72
N LYS A 272 -24.06 -9.11 7.69
CA LYS A 272 -24.20 -10.58 7.68
C LYS A 272 -24.11 -11.17 6.28
N ASN A 273 -24.09 -10.35 5.22
CA ASN A 273 -23.95 -10.84 3.85
C ASN A 273 -22.59 -11.52 3.68
N LYS A 274 -22.63 -12.85 3.48
CA LYS A 274 -21.43 -13.67 3.35
C LYS A 274 -20.62 -13.32 2.10
N LYS A 275 -21.27 -13.01 0.98
CA LYS A 275 -20.61 -12.68 -0.28
C LYS A 275 -19.80 -11.40 -0.17
N ILE A 276 -20.31 -10.37 0.49
CA ILE A 276 -19.55 -9.13 0.75
C ILE A 276 -18.31 -9.42 1.59
N LYS A 277 -18.46 -10.24 2.65
CA LYS A 277 -17.33 -10.63 3.49
C LYS A 277 -16.28 -11.39 2.69
N ASP A 278 -16.70 -12.36 1.89
CA ASP A 278 -15.80 -13.16 1.05
C ASP A 278 -15.07 -12.27 0.04
N LEU A 279 -15.77 -11.34 -0.63
CA LEU A 279 -15.16 -10.34 -1.53
C LEU A 279 -14.17 -9.42 -0.80
N ALA A 280 -14.51 -8.98 0.41
CA ALA A 280 -13.66 -8.09 1.21
C ALA A 280 -12.37 -8.76 1.69
N LEU A 281 -12.30 -10.10 1.74
CA LEU A 281 -11.05 -10.81 2.01
C LEU A 281 -10.02 -10.64 0.88
N PHE A 282 -10.49 -10.46 -0.37
CA PHE A 282 -9.64 -10.22 -1.55
C PHE A 282 -9.52 -8.74 -1.90
N THR A 283 -10.52 -7.93 -1.54
CA THR A 283 -10.55 -6.47 -1.78
C THR A 283 -11.01 -5.74 -0.50
N PRO A 284 -10.10 -5.49 0.45
CA PRO A 284 -10.44 -4.89 1.75
C PRO A 284 -11.10 -3.51 1.65
N GLU A 285 -10.79 -2.74 0.61
CA GLU A 285 -11.38 -1.41 0.33
C GLU A 285 -12.91 -1.42 0.43
N LEU A 286 -13.56 -2.52 0.03
CA LEU A 286 -15.01 -2.67 0.05
C LEU A 286 -15.63 -2.44 1.45
N LEU A 287 -14.88 -2.78 2.51
CA LEU A 287 -15.31 -2.59 3.91
C LEU A 287 -14.48 -1.56 4.69
N ASP A 288 -13.36 -1.11 4.12
CA ASP A 288 -12.48 -0.11 4.73
C ASP A 288 -12.82 1.33 4.29
N VAL A 289 -13.48 1.52 3.14
CA VAL A 289 -13.79 2.84 2.56
C VAL A 289 -15.24 3.25 2.86
N PRO A 290 -15.50 4.35 3.59
CA PRO A 290 -16.84 4.86 3.90
C PRO A 290 -17.76 5.04 2.69
N LEU A 291 -17.25 5.50 1.54
CA LEU A 291 -18.06 5.63 0.32
C LEU A 291 -18.59 4.27 -0.19
N LEU A 292 -17.77 3.22 -0.14
CA LEU A 292 -18.18 1.87 -0.55
C LEU A 292 -19.11 1.23 0.48
N LEU A 293 -18.92 1.51 1.78
CA LEU A 293 -19.87 1.13 2.83
C LEU A 293 -21.25 1.78 2.61
N ARG A 294 -21.28 3.06 2.23
CA ARG A 294 -22.52 3.78 1.89
C ARG A 294 -23.22 3.10 0.72
N MET A 295 -22.51 2.75 -0.34
CA MET A 295 -23.04 2.00 -1.48
C MET A 295 -23.71 0.69 -1.02
N ILE A 296 -23.01 -0.14 -0.25
CA ILE A 296 -23.54 -1.42 0.27
C ILE A 296 -24.82 -1.19 1.07
N ARG A 297 -24.81 -0.18 1.95
CA ARG A 297 -25.95 0.15 2.80
C ARG A 297 -27.16 0.63 1.99
N GLU A 298 -26.93 1.45 0.96
CA GLU A 298 -28.00 1.93 0.08
C GLU A 298 -28.60 0.77 -0.72
N LEU A 299 -27.79 -0.14 -1.26
CA LEU A 299 -28.29 -1.33 -1.95
C LEU A 299 -29.10 -2.22 -1.02
N TYR A 300 -28.60 -2.48 0.19
CA TYR A 300 -29.29 -3.30 1.17
C TYR A 300 -30.62 -2.66 1.62
N GLY A 301 -30.62 -1.35 1.89
CA GLY A 301 -31.81 -0.61 2.32
C GLY A 301 -32.91 -0.50 1.26
N ASN A 302 -32.59 -0.79 -0.01
CA ASN A 302 -33.54 -0.83 -1.12
C ASN A 302 -33.79 -2.25 -1.66
N GLU A 303 -33.38 -3.30 -0.92
CA GLU A 303 -33.56 -4.71 -1.32
C GLU A 303 -32.88 -5.09 -2.66
N LEU A 304 -31.84 -4.35 -3.05
CA LEU A 304 -31.10 -4.55 -4.31
C LEU A 304 -29.81 -5.36 -4.14
N LEU A 305 -29.44 -5.71 -2.90
CA LEU A 305 -28.18 -6.40 -2.63
C LEU A 305 -28.28 -7.92 -2.76
N ASP A 306 -29.48 -8.47 -2.61
CA ASP A 306 -29.69 -9.92 -2.59
C ASP A 306 -29.49 -10.52 -3.98
N GLY A 307 -28.71 -11.61 -4.04
CA GLY A 307 -28.39 -12.31 -5.29
C GLY A 307 -27.15 -11.79 -6.02
N LEU A 308 -26.56 -10.66 -5.60
CA LEU A 308 -25.32 -10.14 -6.19
C LEU A 308 -24.10 -10.92 -5.67
N ASN A 309 -23.25 -11.40 -6.58
CA ASN A 309 -22.15 -12.32 -6.28
C ASN A 309 -20.76 -11.72 -6.42
N ASN A 310 -20.61 -10.63 -7.19
CA ASN A 310 -19.31 -10.03 -7.52
C ASN A 310 -19.39 -8.50 -7.56
N ARG A 311 -18.24 -7.82 -7.58
CA ARG A 311 -18.18 -6.34 -7.60
C ARG A 311 -18.80 -5.74 -8.86
N MET A 312 -18.70 -6.43 -10.01
CA MET A 312 -19.29 -5.98 -11.27
C MET A 312 -20.81 -5.80 -11.13
N GLU A 313 -21.49 -6.79 -10.56
CA GLU A 313 -22.93 -6.76 -10.28
C GLU A 313 -23.29 -5.72 -9.22
N ILE A 314 -22.53 -5.63 -8.13
CA ILE A 314 -22.77 -4.66 -7.04
C ILE A 314 -22.68 -3.23 -7.58
N TYR A 315 -21.61 -2.92 -8.30
CA TYR A 315 -21.38 -1.57 -8.83
C TYR A 315 -22.39 -1.24 -9.93
N SER A 316 -22.66 -2.18 -10.84
CA SER A 316 -23.68 -1.98 -11.88
C SER A 316 -25.05 -1.67 -11.29
N THR A 317 -25.48 -2.46 -10.30
CA THR A 317 -26.77 -2.25 -9.62
C THR A 317 -26.82 -0.90 -8.92
N TRP A 318 -25.76 -0.49 -8.23
CA TRP A 318 -25.73 0.80 -7.54
C TRP A 318 -25.73 1.99 -8.49
N PHE A 319 -24.92 1.95 -9.56
CA PHE A 319 -24.91 3.03 -10.56
C PHE A 319 -26.25 3.17 -11.26
N ARG A 320 -26.91 2.06 -11.64
CA ARG A 320 -28.27 2.09 -12.19
C ARG A 320 -29.25 2.70 -11.19
N PHE A 321 -29.20 2.28 -9.92
CA PHE A 321 -30.03 2.83 -8.86
C PHE A 321 -29.84 4.35 -8.71
N LYS A 322 -28.60 4.85 -8.74
CA LYS A 322 -28.30 6.29 -8.64
C LYS A 322 -28.83 7.08 -9.82
N LEU A 323 -28.56 6.60 -11.04
CA LEU A 323 -29.01 7.25 -12.27
C LEU A 323 -30.55 7.30 -12.37
N LYS A 324 -31.24 6.21 -12.00
CA LYS A 324 -32.70 6.16 -11.92
C LYS A 324 -33.27 7.04 -10.82
N SER A 325 -32.61 7.11 -9.66
CA SER A 325 -33.06 7.99 -8.57
C SER A 325 -32.95 9.47 -8.96
N ALA A 326 -31.92 9.83 -9.73
CA ALA A 326 -31.73 11.19 -10.22
C ALA A 326 -32.73 11.56 -11.34
N ASN A 327 -33.06 10.62 -12.24
CA ASN A 327 -34.03 10.83 -13.33
C ASN A 327 -35.02 9.65 -13.44
N PRO A 328 -36.09 9.62 -12.63
CA PRO A 328 -37.03 8.49 -12.58
C PRO A 328 -37.84 8.28 -13.88
N SER A 329 -38.00 9.32 -14.71
CA SER A 329 -38.78 9.27 -15.95
C SER A 329 -38.05 8.65 -17.14
N GLU A 330 -36.73 8.45 -17.04
CA GLU A 330 -35.90 7.99 -18.15
C GLU A 330 -35.94 6.46 -18.32
N SER A 331 -35.70 5.99 -19.55
CA SER A 331 -35.71 4.56 -19.90
C SER A 331 -34.48 3.80 -19.38
N GLU A 332 -34.51 2.46 -19.39
CA GLU A 332 -33.29 1.65 -19.14
C GLU A 332 -32.20 1.91 -20.20
N GLY A 333 -32.59 2.11 -21.46
CA GLY A 333 -31.65 2.43 -22.54
C GLY A 333 -30.91 3.75 -22.30
N TRP A 334 -31.55 4.73 -21.67
CA TRP A 334 -30.89 5.97 -21.25
C TRP A 334 -29.79 5.71 -20.22
N VAL A 335 -30.08 4.89 -19.20
CA VAL A 335 -29.11 4.51 -18.16
C VAL A 335 -27.92 3.78 -18.76
N ASP A 336 -28.17 2.82 -19.66
CA ASP A 336 -27.11 2.10 -20.35
C ASP A 336 -26.24 3.03 -21.19
N ASN A 337 -26.83 3.97 -21.93
CA ASN A 337 -26.06 4.97 -22.70
C ASN A 337 -25.19 5.87 -21.80
N CYS A 338 -25.72 6.32 -20.66
CA CYS A 338 -24.95 7.08 -19.67
C CYS A 338 -23.72 6.30 -19.18
N MET A 339 -23.93 5.05 -18.77
CA MET A 339 -22.86 4.20 -18.27
C MET A 339 -21.84 3.84 -19.35
N ASP A 340 -22.29 3.63 -20.59
CA ASP A 340 -21.43 3.24 -21.70
C ASP A 340 -20.52 4.38 -22.16
N GLN A 341 -21.03 5.63 -22.20
CA GLN A 341 -20.17 6.80 -22.46
C GLN A 341 -19.10 6.98 -21.38
N LEU A 342 -19.45 6.80 -20.10
CA LEU A 342 -18.47 6.89 -19.03
C LEU A 342 -17.47 5.72 -19.07
N ALA A 343 -17.92 4.53 -19.46
CA ALA A 343 -17.09 3.35 -19.67
C ALA A 343 -16.04 3.56 -20.76
N GLU A 344 -16.42 4.14 -21.89
CA GLU A 344 -15.51 4.53 -22.98
C GLU A 344 -14.43 5.51 -22.50
N VAL A 345 -14.83 6.56 -21.76
CA VAL A 345 -13.89 7.51 -21.17
C VAL A 345 -12.94 6.83 -20.19
N SER A 346 -13.44 5.98 -19.30
CA SER A 346 -12.60 5.25 -18.35
C SER A 346 -11.56 4.38 -19.04
N TYR A 347 -11.97 3.63 -20.06
CA TYR A 347 -11.06 2.79 -20.83
C TYR A 347 -9.99 3.62 -21.55
N GLN A 348 -10.38 4.71 -22.20
CA GLN A 348 -9.43 5.64 -22.84
C GLN A 348 -8.39 6.16 -21.84
N LEU A 349 -8.85 6.67 -20.69
CA LEU A 349 -7.97 7.17 -19.63
C LEU A 349 -6.99 6.09 -19.14
N MET A 350 -7.43 4.85 -18.98
CA MET A 350 -6.55 3.75 -18.58
C MET A 350 -5.51 3.42 -19.67
N THR A 351 -5.88 3.48 -20.96
CA THR A 351 -4.93 3.27 -22.06
C THR A 351 -3.89 4.38 -22.19
N GLU A 352 -4.22 5.59 -21.75
CA GLU A 352 -3.34 6.76 -21.70
C GLU A 352 -2.54 6.85 -20.38
N ASP A 353 -2.53 5.79 -19.58
CA ASP A 353 -1.82 5.69 -18.28
C ASP A 353 -2.32 6.70 -17.23
N GLN A 354 -3.60 7.13 -17.35
CA GLN A 354 -4.27 8.07 -16.46
C GLN A 354 -5.22 7.38 -15.46
N GLN A 355 -4.77 6.31 -14.81
CA GLN A 355 -5.50 5.64 -13.73
C GLN A 355 -5.51 6.49 -12.45
N GLN A 356 -6.68 6.79 -11.90
CA GLN A 356 -6.82 7.61 -10.69
C GLN A 356 -6.07 7.02 -9.49
N ARG A 357 -6.01 5.69 -9.36
CA ARG A 357 -5.31 4.99 -8.27
C ARG A 357 -3.81 5.28 -8.21
N PHE A 358 -3.19 5.54 -9.35
CA PHE A 358 -1.73 5.72 -9.48
C PHE A 358 -1.35 7.16 -9.83
N ARG A 359 -2.31 8.09 -9.77
CA ARG A 359 -2.15 9.46 -10.24
C ARG A 359 -1.81 10.35 -9.05
N ASP A 360 -0.50 10.45 -8.78
CA ASP A 360 -0.01 11.13 -7.57
C ASP A 360 0.25 12.63 -7.78
N VAL A 361 0.36 13.10 -9.03
CA VAL A 361 0.86 14.45 -9.35
C VAL A 361 -0.26 15.48 -9.52
N GLU A 362 -1.21 15.23 -10.42
CA GLU A 362 -2.36 16.09 -10.65
C GLU A 362 -3.64 15.25 -10.51
N PRO A 363 -4.36 15.29 -9.38
CA PRO A 363 -5.61 14.55 -9.29
C PRO A 363 -6.67 15.15 -10.24
N GLY A 364 -7.52 14.29 -10.74
CA GLY A 364 -8.57 14.64 -11.69
C GLY A 364 -8.13 14.76 -13.15
N TYR A 365 -9.14 14.90 -13.99
CA TYR A 365 -9.11 14.86 -15.44
C TYR A 365 -9.62 16.19 -15.98
N GLU A 366 -9.04 16.67 -17.07
CA GLU A 366 -9.55 17.87 -17.73
C GLU A 366 -10.98 17.67 -18.23
N LYS A 367 -11.80 18.71 -18.12
CA LYS A 367 -13.18 18.69 -18.64
C LYS A 367 -13.26 18.60 -20.16
N SER A 368 -12.20 19.00 -20.86
CA SER A 368 -12.04 18.85 -22.31
C SER A 368 -12.29 17.41 -22.78
N ILE A 369 -11.92 16.43 -21.95
CA ILE A 369 -12.12 14.98 -22.24
C ILE A 369 -13.61 14.60 -22.32
N LEU A 370 -14.49 15.38 -21.66
CA LEU A 370 -15.94 15.16 -21.68
C LEU A 370 -16.66 15.97 -22.77
N GLU A 371 -15.94 16.80 -23.54
CA GLU A 371 -16.55 17.57 -24.63
C GLU A 371 -17.13 16.64 -25.70
N GLY A 372 -18.33 16.97 -26.18
CA GLY A 372 -19.08 16.12 -27.12
C GLY A 372 -19.78 14.91 -26.49
N LYS A 373 -19.70 14.71 -25.17
CA LYS A 373 -20.38 13.62 -24.44
C LYS A 373 -21.59 14.15 -23.66
N ASP A 374 -22.72 14.29 -24.35
CA ASP A 374 -23.94 14.92 -23.82
C ASP A 374 -24.53 14.29 -22.54
N PHE A 375 -24.25 13.01 -22.29
CA PHE A 375 -24.70 12.33 -21.06
C PHE A 375 -23.77 12.56 -19.85
N LEU A 376 -22.58 13.12 -20.07
CA LEU A 376 -21.57 13.37 -19.04
C LEU A 376 -21.42 14.87 -18.76
N LEU A 377 -21.50 15.71 -19.78
CA LEU A 377 -21.28 17.16 -19.68
C LEU A 377 -22.51 17.94 -20.15
N LYS A 378 -23.02 18.84 -19.30
CA LYS A 378 -24.09 19.80 -19.61
C LYS A 378 -23.69 21.20 -19.19
N GLU A 379 -23.77 22.16 -20.13
CA GLU A 379 -23.46 23.57 -19.87
C GLU A 379 -22.06 23.78 -19.23
N GLY A 380 -21.06 22.99 -19.65
CA GLY A 380 -19.69 23.06 -19.12
C GLY A 380 -19.50 22.47 -17.72
N LYS A 381 -20.54 21.83 -17.15
CA LYS A 381 -20.48 21.14 -15.85
C LYS A 381 -20.80 19.66 -16.02
N VAL A 382 -20.21 18.82 -15.17
CA VAL A 382 -20.61 17.41 -15.08
C VAL A 382 -22.10 17.34 -14.79
N ALA A 383 -22.83 16.51 -15.54
CA ALA A 383 -24.27 16.46 -15.48
C ALA A 383 -24.77 16.09 -14.06
N PRO A 384 -25.88 16.67 -13.56
CA PRO A 384 -26.26 16.58 -12.15
C PRO A 384 -26.49 15.16 -11.61
N TRP A 385 -26.90 14.22 -12.46
CA TRP A 385 -27.14 12.83 -12.08
C TRP A 385 -25.86 12.03 -11.76
N TRP A 386 -24.68 12.59 -12.04
CA TRP A 386 -23.40 11.99 -11.67
C TRP A 386 -22.85 12.49 -10.33
N SER A 387 -23.55 13.39 -9.61
CA SER A 387 -23.03 14.06 -8.41
C SER A 387 -22.56 13.13 -7.28
N ASP A 388 -23.17 11.95 -7.14
CA ASP A 388 -22.78 10.93 -6.15
C ASP A 388 -21.60 10.05 -6.61
N ILE A 389 -21.23 10.11 -7.90
CA ILE A 389 -20.28 9.20 -8.56
C ILE A 389 -19.01 9.95 -8.99
N LEU A 390 -19.19 11.15 -9.55
CA LEU A 390 -18.14 12.02 -10.05
C LEU A 390 -18.09 13.29 -9.22
N GLN A 391 -16.88 13.74 -8.94
CA GLN A 391 -16.61 15.05 -8.36
C GLN A 391 -16.08 15.97 -9.45
N GLN A 392 -16.38 17.26 -9.36
CA GLN A 392 -15.84 18.25 -10.28
C GLN A 392 -15.36 19.48 -9.54
N THR A 393 -14.33 20.10 -10.08
CA THR A 393 -13.86 21.44 -9.73
C THR A 393 -14.14 22.37 -10.89
N ILE A 394 -13.67 23.62 -10.84
CA ILE A 394 -13.77 24.54 -11.98
C ILE A 394 -13.04 23.93 -13.20
N ARG A 395 -11.83 23.39 -13.00
CA ARG A 395 -10.95 22.88 -14.05
C ARG A 395 -11.20 21.42 -14.42
N CYS A 396 -11.31 20.57 -13.40
CA CYS A 396 -11.19 19.13 -13.54
C CYS A 396 -12.44 18.39 -13.07
N TRP A 397 -12.48 17.10 -13.36
CA TRP A 397 -13.42 16.14 -12.78
C TRP A 397 -12.68 14.86 -12.37
N GLN A 398 -13.21 14.09 -11.44
CA GLN A 398 -12.63 12.83 -11.00
C GLN A 398 -13.70 11.85 -10.51
N TYR A 399 -13.36 10.57 -10.40
CA TYR A 399 -14.25 9.60 -9.77
C TYR A 399 -14.22 9.78 -8.25
N GLY A 400 -15.37 9.59 -7.59
CA GLY A 400 -15.46 9.63 -6.13
C GLY A 400 -14.61 8.56 -5.42
N HIS A 401 -14.24 7.49 -6.15
CA HIS A 401 -13.27 6.49 -5.72
C HIS A 401 -12.59 5.85 -6.95
N PRO A 402 -11.29 5.47 -6.90
CA PRO A 402 -10.59 4.86 -8.03
C PRO A 402 -11.28 3.61 -8.58
N SER A 403 -11.90 2.81 -7.72
CA SER A 403 -12.61 1.60 -8.15
C SER A 403 -13.77 1.86 -9.10
N PHE A 404 -14.32 3.07 -9.15
CA PHE A 404 -15.37 3.41 -10.10
C PHE A 404 -14.80 3.49 -11.52
N GLN A 405 -13.62 4.10 -11.71
CA GLN A 405 -12.92 4.09 -12.99
C GLN A 405 -12.62 2.65 -13.44
N GLU A 406 -12.12 1.83 -12.52
CA GLU A 406 -11.76 0.42 -12.78
C GLU A 406 -12.98 -0.41 -13.22
N TYR A 407 -14.13 -0.18 -12.59
CA TYR A 407 -15.39 -0.79 -13.01
C TYR A 407 -15.85 -0.32 -14.38
N PHE A 408 -15.82 0.99 -14.65
CA PHE A 408 -16.29 1.51 -15.92
C PHE A 408 -15.38 1.04 -17.08
N ALA A 409 -14.07 0.96 -16.86
CA ALA A 409 -13.16 0.32 -17.80
C ALA A 409 -13.44 -1.18 -17.97
N GLY A 410 -13.67 -1.91 -16.88
CA GLY A 410 -14.07 -3.32 -16.91
C GLY A 410 -15.38 -3.55 -17.70
N ARG A 411 -16.38 -2.67 -17.52
CA ARG A 411 -17.63 -2.68 -18.28
C ARG A 411 -17.41 -2.46 -19.77
N TYR A 412 -16.55 -1.52 -20.14
CA TYR A 412 -16.21 -1.29 -21.55
C TYR A 412 -15.58 -2.54 -22.16
N ILE A 413 -14.61 -3.14 -21.46
CA ILE A 413 -13.92 -4.35 -21.91
C ILE A 413 -14.91 -5.51 -22.06
N GLN A 414 -15.81 -5.71 -21.09
CA GLN A 414 -16.82 -6.77 -21.14
C GLN A 414 -17.68 -6.72 -22.40
N LYS A 415 -18.03 -5.52 -22.87
CA LYS A 415 -18.85 -5.30 -24.07
C LYS A 415 -18.06 -5.38 -25.38
N ASN A 416 -16.74 -5.44 -25.32
CA ASN A 416 -15.88 -5.45 -26.49
C ASN A 416 -15.62 -6.89 -26.95
N ASP A 417 -15.82 -7.18 -28.23
CA ASP A 417 -15.57 -8.50 -28.81
C ASP A 417 -14.09 -8.94 -28.67
N SER A 418 -13.16 -7.99 -28.60
CA SER A 418 -11.72 -8.20 -28.43
C SER A 418 -11.26 -8.20 -26.96
N TRP A 419 -12.14 -8.43 -25.99
CA TRP A 419 -11.77 -8.38 -24.56
C TRP A 419 -10.58 -9.27 -24.19
N LYS A 420 -10.45 -10.45 -24.84
CA LYS A 420 -9.34 -11.39 -24.62
C LYS A 420 -7.99 -10.78 -24.98
N GLU A 421 -7.92 -10.07 -26.09
CA GLU A 421 -6.70 -9.40 -26.56
C GLU A 421 -6.29 -8.27 -25.62
N ILE A 422 -7.29 -7.54 -25.10
CA ILE A 422 -7.08 -6.47 -24.11
C ILE A 422 -6.50 -7.05 -22.82
N VAL A 423 -7.07 -8.15 -22.31
CA VAL A 423 -6.55 -8.82 -21.10
C VAL A 423 -5.15 -9.36 -21.34
N LEU A 424 -4.92 -10.06 -22.45
CA LEU A 424 -3.61 -10.63 -22.81
C LEU A 424 -2.51 -9.55 -22.82
N LYS A 425 -2.81 -8.38 -23.37
CA LYS A 425 -1.85 -7.26 -23.44
C LYS A 425 -1.56 -6.63 -22.07
N ASN A 426 -2.51 -6.67 -21.14
CA ASN A 426 -2.47 -5.84 -19.92
C ASN A 426 -2.37 -6.64 -18.61
N CYS A 427 -2.51 -7.97 -18.62
CA CYS A 427 -2.53 -8.78 -17.38
C CYS A 427 -1.20 -8.80 -16.62
N GLY A 428 -0.08 -8.47 -17.28
CA GLY A 428 1.22 -8.28 -16.62
C GLY A 428 1.43 -6.86 -16.06
N ASN A 429 0.49 -5.94 -16.26
CA ASN A 429 0.59 -4.57 -15.77
C ASN A 429 -0.29 -4.36 -14.54
N GLU A 430 0.34 -4.09 -13.39
CA GLU A 430 -0.31 -3.86 -12.10
C GLU A 430 -1.38 -2.77 -12.15
N LYS A 431 -1.24 -1.78 -13.04
CA LYS A 431 -2.23 -0.70 -13.21
C LYS A 431 -3.59 -1.17 -13.73
N TRP A 432 -3.64 -2.35 -14.35
CA TRP A 432 -4.86 -2.96 -14.88
C TRP A 432 -5.46 -4.03 -13.97
N HIS A 433 -4.75 -4.44 -12.91
CA HIS A 433 -5.15 -5.59 -12.08
C HIS A 433 -6.55 -5.41 -11.47
N GLU A 434 -6.89 -4.25 -10.92
CA GLU A 434 -8.23 -4.05 -10.32
C GLU A 434 -9.35 -4.03 -11.36
N ALA A 435 -9.11 -3.44 -12.54
CA ALA A 435 -10.07 -3.47 -13.63
C ALA A 435 -10.30 -4.92 -14.13
N ILE A 436 -9.24 -5.73 -14.22
CA ILE A 436 -9.33 -7.14 -14.61
C ILE A 436 -10.02 -7.98 -13.52
N LYS A 437 -9.76 -7.71 -12.24
CA LYS A 437 -10.49 -8.35 -11.13
C LYS A 437 -11.99 -8.10 -11.22
N ILE A 438 -12.40 -6.85 -11.46
CA ILE A 438 -13.83 -6.52 -11.62
C ILE A 438 -14.39 -7.16 -12.89
N LEU A 439 -13.65 -7.14 -14.00
CA LEU A 439 -14.02 -7.80 -15.27
C LEU A 439 -14.29 -9.29 -15.09
N ALA A 440 -13.59 -9.98 -14.17
CA ALA A 440 -13.78 -11.40 -13.90
C ALA A 440 -15.21 -11.77 -13.49
N GLY A 441 -15.98 -10.83 -12.94
CA GLY A 441 -17.41 -11.01 -12.65
C GLY A 441 -18.33 -10.90 -13.86
N GLY A 442 -17.83 -10.43 -15.01
CA GLY A 442 -18.60 -10.14 -16.21
C GLY A 442 -18.28 -11.00 -17.44
N VAL A 443 -17.21 -11.80 -17.42
CA VAL A 443 -16.74 -12.61 -18.56
C VAL A 443 -16.66 -14.10 -18.20
N PRO A 444 -16.61 -15.02 -19.20
CA PRO A 444 -16.44 -16.44 -18.93
C PRO A 444 -15.15 -16.73 -18.15
N GLY A 445 -15.30 -17.24 -16.93
CA GLY A 445 -14.19 -17.51 -16.01
C GLY A 445 -13.10 -18.39 -16.62
N LYS A 446 -13.49 -19.49 -17.28
CA LYS A 446 -12.53 -20.41 -17.90
C LYS A 446 -11.54 -19.72 -18.83
N GLU A 447 -12.06 -18.90 -19.74
CA GLU A 447 -11.27 -18.23 -20.77
C GLU A 447 -10.36 -17.15 -20.18
N LEU A 448 -10.87 -16.38 -19.21
CA LEU A 448 -10.09 -15.36 -18.52
C LEU A 448 -8.90 -16.01 -17.79
N PHE A 449 -9.16 -17.06 -17.02
CA PHE A 449 -8.14 -17.70 -16.21
C PHE A 449 -7.11 -18.46 -17.06
N ASP A 450 -7.50 -19.05 -18.19
CA ASP A 450 -6.54 -19.62 -19.15
C ASP A 450 -5.53 -18.56 -19.62
N ILE A 451 -5.98 -17.34 -19.92
CA ILE A 451 -5.09 -16.23 -20.29
C ILE A 451 -4.18 -15.85 -19.12
N LEU A 452 -4.75 -15.64 -17.93
CA LEU A 452 -3.99 -15.21 -16.75
C LEU A 452 -2.92 -16.22 -16.35
N ILE A 453 -3.23 -17.52 -16.39
CA ILE A 453 -2.30 -18.57 -16.03
C ILE A 453 -1.22 -18.72 -17.12
N ALA A 454 -1.57 -18.69 -18.40
CA ALA A 454 -0.61 -18.80 -19.50
C ALA A 454 0.40 -17.65 -19.56
N GLU A 455 0.01 -16.45 -19.14
CA GLU A 455 0.89 -15.27 -19.06
C GLU A 455 1.61 -15.13 -17.71
N GLY A 456 1.50 -16.11 -16.81
CA GLY A 456 2.15 -16.07 -15.50
C GLY A 456 1.52 -15.11 -14.48
N ALA A 457 0.38 -14.47 -14.81
CA ALA A 457 -0.37 -13.56 -13.94
C ALA A 457 -1.21 -14.30 -12.87
N VAL A 458 -0.61 -15.32 -12.23
CA VAL A 458 -1.32 -16.24 -11.32
C VAL A 458 -1.77 -15.55 -10.02
N MET A 459 -1.01 -14.56 -9.53
CA MET A 459 -1.45 -13.75 -8.38
C MET A 459 -2.73 -12.96 -8.70
N LEU A 460 -2.85 -12.43 -9.92
CA LEU A 460 -4.06 -11.75 -10.38
C LEU A 460 -5.22 -12.75 -10.49
N ALA A 461 -4.98 -13.94 -11.03
CA ALA A 461 -5.96 -15.03 -11.07
C ALA A 461 -6.48 -15.37 -9.66
N GLY A 462 -5.57 -15.62 -8.71
CA GLY A 462 -5.93 -15.91 -7.32
C GLY A 462 -6.78 -14.82 -6.67
N ASN A 463 -6.41 -13.55 -6.89
CA ASN A 463 -7.16 -12.41 -6.36
C ASN A 463 -8.51 -12.17 -7.05
N SER A 464 -8.76 -12.83 -8.19
CA SER A 464 -10.02 -12.74 -8.94
C SER A 464 -10.97 -13.91 -8.64
N LEU A 465 -10.56 -14.90 -7.83
CA LEU A 465 -11.36 -16.10 -7.53
C LEU A 465 -12.70 -15.80 -6.83
N ALA A 466 -12.78 -14.72 -6.05
CA ALA A 466 -14.04 -14.33 -5.40
C ALA A 466 -15.02 -13.62 -6.34
N GLU A 467 -14.54 -13.12 -7.48
CA GLU A 467 -15.32 -12.34 -8.45
C GLU A 467 -15.96 -13.25 -9.51
N VAL A 468 -15.30 -14.37 -9.84
CA VAL A 468 -15.78 -15.31 -10.85
C VAL A 468 -16.95 -16.15 -10.34
N GLY A 469 -18.00 -16.27 -11.15
CA GLY A 469 -19.16 -17.11 -10.84
C GLY A 469 -18.88 -18.60 -11.05
N ASP A 470 -18.73 -19.01 -12.31
CA ASP A 470 -18.57 -20.41 -12.71
C ASP A 470 -17.13 -20.69 -13.16
N LEU A 471 -16.25 -21.05 -12.21
CA LEU A 471 -14.90 -21.55 -12.52
C LEU A 471 -14.88 -23.09 -12.44
N PRO A 472 -14.43 -23.80 -13.49
CA PRO A 472 -14.22 -25.25 -13.43
C PRO A 472 -13.31 -25.64 -12.25
N LYS A 473 -13.69 -26.72 -11.56
CA LYS A 473 -12.93 -27.24 -10.40
C LYS A 473 -11.46 -27.48 -10.73
N GLU A 474 -11.17 -27.90 -11.94
CA GLU A 474 -9.84 -28.27 -12.45
C GLU A 474 -8.90 -27.05 -12.45
N GLN A 475 -9.40 -25.91 -12.92
CA GLN A 475 -8.70 -24.63 -12.92
C GLN A 475 -8.59 -24.03 -11.51
N ASP A 476 -9.67 -24.07 -10.71
CA ASP A 476 -9.64 -23.61 -9.31
C ASP A 476 -8.55 -24.33 -8.51
N LEU A 477 -8.48 -25.67 -8.61
CA LEU A 477 -7.44 -26.47 -7.97
C LEU A 477 -6.04 -26.12 -8.48
N LEU A 478 -5.87 -25.92 -9.79
CA LEU A 478 -4.59 -25.55 -10.38
C LEU A 478 -4.09 -24.20 -9.87
N ILE A 479 -4.93 -23.17 -9.87
CA ILE A 479 -4.57 -21.82 -9.38
C ILE A 479 -4.17 -21.89 -7.91
N ARG A 480 -4.98 -22.58 -7.10
CA ARG A 480 -4.71 -22.74 -5.66
C ARG A 480 -3.41 -23.49 -5.41
N GLN A 481 -3.10 -24.52 -6.21
CA GLN A 481 -1.83 -25.22 -6.14
C GLN A 481 -0.67 -24.31 -6.53
N LEU A 482 -0.77 -23.54 -7.62
CA LEU A 482 0.28 -22.62 -8.04
C LEU A 482 0.58 -21.52 -6.99
N LEU A 483 -0.45 -21.11 -6.24
CA LEU A 483 -0.34 -20.11 -5.17
C LEU A 483 0.00 -20.67 -3.79
N LYS A 484 0.03 -22.01 -3.63
CA LYS A 484 0.20 -22.70 -2.34
C LYS A 484 1.38 -22.17 -1.51
N TYR A 485 2.50 -21.89 -2.17
CA TYR A 485 3.76 -21.46 -1.54
C TYR A 485 3.98 -19.95 -1.54
N GLN A 486 2.97 -19.19 -1.98
CA GLN A 486 3.01 -17.74 -2.12
C GLN A 486 2.29 -16.99 -1.02
N CYS A 487 1.31 -17.65 -0.41
CA CYS A 487 0.34 -17.02 0.43
C CYS A 487 0.64 -17.30 1.91
N LYS A 488 0.90 -16.22 2.65
CA LYS A 488 1.14 -16.26 4.10
C LYS A 488 0.00 -16.96 4.84
N GLU A 489 0.32 -17.61 5.97
CA GLU A 489 -0.72 -18.21 6.83
C GLU A 489 -1.76 -17.18 7.28
N THR A 490 -1.30 -15.95 7.53
CA THR A 490 -2.09 -14.78 7.92
C THR A 490 -3.05 -14.27 6.85
N PHE A 491 -2.99 -14.76 5.61
CA PHE A 491 -3.91 -14.38 4.54
C PHE A 491 -5.08 -15.37 4.45
N PRO A 492 -6.22 -15.09 5.10
CA PRO A 492 -7.37 -16.01 5.16
C PRO A 492 -7.95 -16.32 3.78
N GLN A 493 -7.89 -15.38 2.83
CA GLN A 493 -8.40 -15.53 1.47
C GLN A 493 -7.74 -16.69 0.70
N PHE A 494 -6.51 -17.05 1.08
CA PHE A 494 -5.72 -18.12 0.45
C PHE A 494 -5.61 -19.37 1.33
N ALA A 495 -6.38 -19.48 2.41
CA ALA A 495 -6.30 -20.62 3.31
C ALA A 495 -6.52 -21.97 2.61
N GLN A 496 -7.40 -22.01 1.61
CA GLN A 496 -7.66 -23.21 0.82
C GLN A 496 -6.49 -23.64 -0.07
N CYS A 497 -5.61 -22.71 -0.48
CA CYS A 497 -4.44 -23.04 -1.31
C CYS A 497 -3.53 -24.06 -0.61
N ARG A 498 -3.42 -23.96 0.71
CA ARG A 498 -2.60 -24.87 1.54
C ARG A 498 -3.18 -26.28 1.68
N GLN A 499 -4.47 -26.45 1.38
CA GLN A 499 -5.16 -27.74 1.49
C GLN A 499 -5.11 -28.55 0.19
N VAL A 500 -4.61 -27.97 -0.90
CA VAL A 500 -4.57 -28.63 -2.20
C VAL A 500 -3.50 -29.72 -2.22
N ARG A 501 -3.92 -30.89 -2.74
CA ARG A 501 -3.06 -32.05 -2.98
C ARG A 501 -2.66 -32.08 -4.45
N VAL A 502 -1.37 -32.28 -4.70
CA VAL A 502 -0.79 -32.28 -6.06
C VAL A 502 -1.41 -33.38 -6.91
N GLU A 503 -1.70 -34.54 -6.32
CA GLU A 503 -2.30 -35.69 -6.99
C GLU A 503 -3.72 -35.40 -7.49
N GLU A 504 -4.48 -34.58 -6.74
CA GLU A 504 -5.83 -34.17 -7.15
C GLU A 504 -5.78 -33.22 -8.35
N VAL A 505 -4.80 -32.32 -8.39
CA VAL A 505 -4.60 -31.39 -9.52
C VAL A 505 -4.28 -32.16 -10.80
N ILE A 506 -3.34 -33.11 -10.72
CA ILE A 506 -2.95 -33.95 -11.86
C ILE A 506 -4.13 -34.79 -12.34
N LYS A 507 -4.92 -35.37 -11.43
CA LYS A 507 -6.07 -36.20 -11.78
C LYS A 507 -7.20 -35.42 -12.46
N CYS A 508 -7.41 -34.16 -12.05
CA CYS A 508 -8.49 -33.33 -12.58
C CYS A 508 -8.14 -32.68 -13.92
N ASN A 509 -6.86 -32.41 -14.21
CA ASN A 509 -6.47 -31.69 -15.42
C ASN A 509 -6.11 -32.63 -16.57
N GLU A 510 -6.40 -32.22 -17.81
CA GLU A 510 -5.95 -32.93 -19.01
C GLU A 510 -4.42 -32.93 -19.09
N THR A 511 -3.83 -34.10 -19.40
CA THR A 511 -2.39 -34.32 -19.30
C THR A 511 -1.58 -33.47 -20.28
N GLU A 512 -2.06 -33.31 -21.52
CA GLU A 512 -1.41 -32.50 -22.56
C GLU A 512 -1.48 -31.01 -22.21
N TYR A 513 -2.68 -30.49 -21.90
CA TYR A 513 -2.87 -29.12 -21.45
C TYR A 513 -1.95 -28.77 -20.27
N LEU A 514 -1.92 -29.62 -19.25
CA LEU A 514 -1.09 -29.38 -18.07
C LEU A 514 0.41 -29.43 -18.43
N GLN A 515 0.83 -30.29 -19.35
CA GLN A 515 2.24 -30.35 -19.79
C GLN A 515 2.65 -29.05 -20.47
N ASP A 516 1.88 -28.63 -21.48
CA ASP A 516 2.18 -27.45 -22.28
C ASP A 516 2.22 -26.19 -21.40
N LEU A 517 1.28 -26.10 -20.46
CA LEU A 517 1.23 -25.00 -19.53
C LEU A 517 2.45 -24.97 -18.59
N LEU A 518 2.82 -26.10 -17.98
CA LEU A 518 3.96 -26.15 -17.06
C LEU A 518 5.27 -25.83 -17.79
N LEU A 519 5.45 -26.35 -19.01
CA LEU A 519 6.57 -25.99 -19.87
C LEU A 519 6.61 -24.50 -20.17
N ARG A 520 5.46 -23.90 -20.50
CA ARG A 520 5.35 -22.47 -20.74
C ARG A 520 5.74 -21.64 -19.51
N LEU A 521 5.27 -22.01 -18.32
CA LEU A 521 5.58 -21.32 -17.05
C LEU A 521 7.05 -21.46 -16.62
N MET A 522 7.77 -22.49 -17.10
CA MET A 522 9.20 -22.65 -16.86
C MET A 522 10.06 -21.70 -17.71
N LYS A 523 9.56 -21.25 -18.88
CA LYS A 523 10.29 -20.36 -19.79
C LYS A 523 10.52 -18.99 -19.18
N ARG A 524 11.72 -18.43 -19.40
CA ARG A 524 12.15 -17.11 -18.90
C ARG A 524 11.18 -15.96 -19.16
N GLU A 525 10.48 -15.98 -20.30
CA GLU A 525 9.54 -14.92 -20.71
C GLU A 525 8.26 -14.88 -19.87
N HIS A 526 7.79 -16.05 -19.40
CA HIS A 526 6.56 -16.22 -18.61
C HIS A 526 6.84 -16.62 -17.16
N ARG A 527 8.12 -16.67 -16.78
CA ARG A 527 8.57 -17.10 -15.45
C ARG A 527 8.18 -16.07 -14.41
N ASP A 528 7.47 -16.56 -13.40
CA ASP A 528 7.31 -15.85 -12.13
C ASP A 528 7.95 -16.69 -11.02
N SER A 529 9.08 -16.21 -10.47
CA SER A 529 9.85 -16.93 -9.44
C SER A 529 9.02 -17.35 -8.23
N ARG A 530 7.92 -16.64 -7.99
CA ARG A 530 6.92 -16.92 -6.95
C ARG A 530 6.26 -18.30 -7.11
N ILE A 531 5.77 -18.63 -8.30
CA ILE A 531 4.97 -19.85 -8.48
C ILE A 531 5.84 -21.06 -8.85
N LEU A 532 7.10 -20.84 -9.23
CA LEU A 532 7.95 -21.89 -9.78
C LEU A 532 8.13 -23.10 -8.88
N PHE A 533 8.14 -22.93 -7.56
CA PHE A 533 8.20 -24.08 -6.66
C PHE A 533 7.03 -25.06 -6.88
N SER A 534 5.83 -24.52 -7.07
CA SER A 534 4.63 -25.32 -7.37
C SER A 534 4.66 -25.92 -8.78
N VAL A 535 5.21 -25.18 -9.75
CA VAL A 535 5.41 -25.68 -11.12
C VAL A 535 6.35 -26.89 -11.12
N VAL A 536 7.49 -26.78 -10.43
CA VAL A 536 8.47 -27.87 -10.27
C VAL A 536 7.85 -29.06 -9.52
N GLU A 537 7.08 -28.80 -8.47
CA GLU A 537 6.35 -29.85 -7.74
C GLU A 537 5.38 -30.61 -8.65
N LEU A 538 4.61 -29.90 -9.50
CA LEU A 538 3.67 -30.50 -10.45
C LEU A 538 4.40 -31.33 -11.53
N ILE A 539 5.49 -30.83 -12.10
CA ILE A 539 6.29 -31.58 -13.08
C ILE A 539 6.82 -32.87 -12.45
N LEU A 540 7.41 -32.79 -11.26
CA LEU A 540 7.96 -33.97 -10.57
C LEU A 540 6.87 -34.99 -10.21
N ALA A 541 5.72 -34.54 -9.74
CA ALA A 541 4.61 -35.42 -9.41
C ALA A 541 4.05 -36.16 -10.64
N LYS A 542 4.08 -35.55 -11.84
CA LYS A 542 3.76 -36.25 -13.10
C LYS A 542 4.74 -37.39 -13.40
N HIS A 543 6.00 -37.24 -13.00
CA HIS A 543 7.04 -38.27 -13.10
C HIS A 543 7.08 -39.23 -11.88
N GLY A 544 6.07 -39.17 -11.00
CA GLY A 544 5.98 -40.03 -9.81
C GLY A 544 7.04 -39.73 -8.74
N LYS A 545 7.63 -38.53 -8.74
CA LYS A 545 8.64 -38.08 -7.78
C LYS A 545 8.04 -37.05 -6.82
N ASN A 546 8.49 -37.06 -5.56
CA ASN A 546 8.06 -36.11 -4.54
C ASN A 546 9.15 -35.05 -4.31
N PHE A 547 8.85 -33.78 -4.62
CA PHE A 547 9.86 -32.72 -4.52
C PHE A 547 10.34 -32.47 -3.07
N HIS A 548 9.44 -32.57 -2.09
CA HIS A 548 9.81 -32.40 -0.68
C HIS A 548 10.75 -33.50 -0.20
N GLN A 549 10.56 -34.73 -0.68
CA GLN A 549 11.47 -35.83 -0.39
C GLN A 549 12.87 -35.59 -0.99
N LEU A 550 12.96 -35.06 -2.21
CA LEU A 550 14.24 -34.69 -2.82
C LEU A 550 14.94 -33.58 -2.03
N LEU A 551 14.20 -32.60 -1.52
CA LEU A 551 14.73 -31.54 -0.66
C LEU A 551 15.21 -32.08 0.69
N ASP A 552 14.46 -32.99 1.30
CA ASP A 552 14.81 -33.61 2.59
C ASP A 552 16.02 -34.58 2.44
N THR A 553 16.25 -35.16 1.26
CA THR A 553 17.37 -36.08 0.96
C THR A 553 18.56 -35.42 0.24
N PHE A 554 18.45 -34.14 -0.11
CA PHE A 554 19.43 -33.40 -0.91
C PHE A 554 19.75 -34.02 -2.29
N ASP A 555 18.85 -34.82 -2.84
CA ASP A 555 19.03 -35.48 -4.15
C ASP A 555 18.33 -34.73 -5.28
N PHE A 556 19.07 -33.84 -5.94
CA PHE A 556 18.56 -33.09 -7.10
C PHE A 556 18.95 -33.69 -8.46
N GLU A 557 19.70 -34.80 -8.48
CA GLU A 557 20.12 -35.44 -9.72
C GLU A 557 18.94 -35.86 -10.62
N PRO A 558 17.80 -36.35 -10.06
CA PRO A 558 16.62 -36.66 -10.86
C PRO A 558 16.10 -35.50 -11.73
N LEU A 559 16.28 -34.24 -11.31
CA LEU A 559 15.79 -33.09 -12.08
C LEU A 559 16.60 -32.88 -13.37
N LYS A 560 17.91 -33.17 -13.35
CA LYS A 560 18.81 -32.93 -14.50
C LYS A 560 18.52 -33.83 -15.70
N HIS A 561 17.87 -34.97 -15.48
CA HIS A 561 17.55 -35.94 -16.52
C HIS A 561 16.18 -35.70 -17.18
N LEU A 562 15.36 -34.80 -16.63
CA LEU A 562 14.04 -34.48 -17.16
C LEU A 562 14.15 -33.43 -18.26
N GLU A 563 13.46 -33.66 -19.38
CA GLU A 563 13.52 -32.77 -20.54
C GLU A 563 12.97 -31.38 -20.25
N GLU A 564 11.97 -31.31 -19.36
CA GLU A 564 11.31 -30.07 -18.93
C GLU A 564 12.26 -29.10 -18.22
N PHE A 565 13.39 -29.58 -17.70
CA PHE A 565 14.36 -28.76 -16.97
C PHE A 565 15.63 -28.43 -17.77
N LYS A 566 15.81 -28.99 -18.98
CA LYS A 566 17.01 -28.80 -19.79
C LYS A 566 17.27 -27.32 -20.07
N GLU A 567 16.28 -26.62 -20.65
CA GLU A 567 16.37 -25.19 -20.94
C GLU A 567 16.61 -24.37 -19.66
N PHE A 568 15.89 -24.70 -18.58
CA PHE A 568 16.00 -24.01 -17.29
C PHE A 568 17.43 -24.03 -16.71
N PHE A 569 18.13 -25.16 -16.80
CA PHE A 569 19.53 -25.27 -16.32
C PHE A 569 20.54 -24.73 -17.33
N GLU A 570 20.26 -24.81 -18.63
CA GLU A 570 21.15 -24.31 -19.68
C GLU A 570 21.19 -22.77 -19.75
N GLU A 571 20.12 -22.09 -19.32
CA GLU A 571 19.99 -20.62 -19.31
C GLU A 571 21.19 -19.90 -18.67
N VAL A 572 21.74 -20.43 -17.58
CA VAL A 572 22.88 -19.83 -16.86
C VAL A 572 24.11 -19.69 -17.77
N ASN A 573 24.24 -20.56 -18.76
CA ASN A 573 25.38 -20.58 -19.68
C ASN A 573 25.20 -19.68 -20.90
N ASP A 574 23.95 -19.27 -21.18
CA ASP A 574 23.59 -18.41 -22.31
C ASP A 574 24.06 -16.96 -22.11
N ARG A 575 24.85 -16.47 -23.07
CA ARG A 575 25.45 -15.12 -23.03
C ARG A 575 24.47 -14.02 -23.40
N ASP A 576 23.42 -14.35 -24.14
CA ASP A 576 22.43 -13.39 -24.61
C ASP A 576 21.36 -13.16 -23.54
N LEU A 577 21.17 -14.13 -22.63
CA LEU A 577 20.20 -14.06 -21.53
C LEU A 577 20.81 -13.65 -20.18
N VAL A 578 22.06 -14.04 -19.90
CA VAL A 578 22.72 -13.82 -18.59
C VAL A 578 24.01 -13.02 -18.75
N ASN A 579 24.13 -11.94 -17.97
CA ASN A 579 25.34 -11.13 -17.94
C ASN A 579 26.47 -11.86 -17.18
N LYS A 580 27.41 -12.43 -17.94
CA LYS A 580 28.55 -13.20 -17.38
C LYS A 580 29.46 -12.41 -16.45
N LYS A 581 29.54 -11.08 -16.57
CA LYS A 581 30.37 -10.26 -15.65
C LYS A 581 29.70 -10.17 -14.28
N ILE A 582 28.39 -9.90 -14.26
CA ILE A 582 27.59 -9.87 -13.02
C ILE A 582 27.60 -11.25 -12.38
N PHE A 583 27.31 -12.30 -13.17
CA PHE A 583 27.29 -13.68 -12.70
C PHE A 583 28.63 -14.06 -12.08
N LYS A 584 29.75 -13.97 -12.82
CA LYS A 584 31.09 -14.33 -12.32
C LYS A 584 31.49 -13.55 -11.07
N LYS A 585 31.12 -12.26 -10.98
CA LYS A 585 31.46 -11.41 -9.83
C LYS A 585 30.70 -11.83 -8.57
N PHE A 586 29.38 -11.97 -8.66
CA PHE A 586 28.53 -12.21 -7.48
C PHE A 586 28.30 -13.69 -7.17
N SER A 587 28.67 -14.60 -8.09
CA SER A 587 28.65 -16.06 -7.87
C SER A 587 30.03 -16.61 -7.46
N GLU A 588 30.97 -15.76 -7.04
CA GLU A 588 32.27 -16.20 -6.53
C GLU A 588 32.06 -17.11 -5.31
N ARG A 589 32.82 -18.21 -5.25
CA ARG A 589 32.72 -19.23 -4.21
C ARG A 589 34.06 -19.41 -3.52
N VAL A 590 34.00 -19.73 -2.23
CA VAL A 590 35.16 -20.12 -1.43
C VAL A 590 35.04 -21.59 -1.04
N THR A 591 36.15 -22.31 -1.09
CA THR A 591 36.20 -23.75 -0.76
C THR A 591 36.46 -23.92 0.73
N ILE A 592 35.58 -24.65 1.40
CA ILE A 592 35.69 -25.01 2.81
C ILE A 592 36.23 -26.45 2.88
N PRO A 593 37.40 -26.67 3.49
CA PRO A 593 38.04 -27.98 3.48
C PRO A 593 37.26 -28.99 4.32
N GLU A 594 37.40 -30.27 3.96
CA GLU A 594 36.93 -31.37 4.79
C GLU A 594 37.53 -31.30 6.20
N GLY A 595 36.74 -31.63 7.21
CA GLY A 595 37.22 -31.76 8.58
C GLY A 595 36.14 -31.53 9.64
N LYS A 596 36.47 -31.94 10.86
CA LYS A 596 35.66 -31.72 12.07
C LYS A 596 35.66 -30.24 12.47
N PHE A 597 34.53 -29.73 12.95
CA PHE A 597 34.43 -28.39 13.52
C PHE A 597 33.49 -28.36 14.73
N ILE A 598 33.63 -27.31 15.54
CA ILE A 598 32.77 -27.06 16.71
C ILE A 598 31.44 -26.50 16.20
N TYR A 599 30.35 -27.24 16.38
CA TYR A 599 29.00 -26.81 16.03
C TYR A 599 28.27 -26.31 17.29
N GLN A 600 27.65 -25.13 17.21
CA GLN A 600 26.94 -24.50 18.33
C GLN A 600 27.85 -24.34 19.57
N GLU A 601 27.43 -24.88 20.71
CA GLU A 601 28.12 -24.83 22.01
C GLU A 601 28.70 -26.22 22.40
N GLU A 602 28.81 -27.16 21.45
CA GLU A 602 29.34 -28.51 21.67
C GLU A 602 30.87 -28.51 21.60
N ASP A 603 31.53 -28.35 22.76
CA ASP A 603 33.00 -28.25 22.88
C ASP A 603 33.73 -29.60 23.01
N ASP A 604 33.01 -30.70 23.23
CA ASP A 604 33.59 -32.04 23.35
C ASP A 604 34.08 -32.57 21.98
N GLU A 605 35.25 -33.20 21.93
CA GLU A 605 35.84 -33.72 20.67
C GLU A 605 34.99 -34.82 20.00
N GLU A 606 34.18 -35.52 20.80
CA GLU A 606 33.26 -36.56 20.34
C GLU A 606 32.04 -35.95 19.62
N ASP A 607 31.62 -34.73 20.00
CA ASP A 607 30.44 -34.04 19.44
C ASP A 607 30.77 -33.18 18.22
N ARG A 608 32.04 -33.12 17.79
CA ARG A 608 32.43 -32.32 16.62
C ARG A 608 31.89 -32.91 15.32
N VAL A 609 31.11 -32.11 14.61
CA VAL A 609 30.52 -32.46 13.32
C VAL A 609 31.60 -32.54 12.23
N LEU A 610 31.69 -33.68 11.56
CA LEU A 610 32.52 -33.88 10.37
C LEU A 610 31.78 -33.39 9.12
N LEU A 611 32.36 -32.41 8.41
CA LEU A 611 31.87 -32.00 7.10
C LEU A 611 32.90 -32.34 6.02
N LYS A 612 32.46 -32.95 4.91
CA LYS A 612 33.18 -33.08 3.64
C LYS A 612 33.50 -31.71 3.05
N GLU A 613 34.40 -31.70 2.07
CA GLU A 613 34.71 -30.48 1.33
C GLU A 613 33.49 -29.98 0.55
N TYR A 614 33.25 -28.67 0.59
CA TYR A 614 32.20 -27.99 -0.17
C TYR A 614 32.65 -26.58 -0.55
N SER A 615 31.96 -25.96 -1.51
CA SER A 615 32.20 -24.59 -1.95
C SER A 615 30.96 -23.73 -1.72
N ILE A 616 31.09 -22.69 -0.91
CA ILE A 616 29.99 -21.78 -0.55
C ILE A 616 30.18 -20.42 -1.23
N MET A 617 29.09 -19.77 -1.62
CA MET A 617 29.16 -18.41 -2.17
C MET A 617 29.81 -17.45 -1.17
N LYS A 618 30.71 -16.62 -1.70
CA LYS A 618 31.47 -15.63 -0.93
C LYS A 618 30.58 -14.52 -0.38
N PHE A 619 29.57 -14.14 -1.15
CA PHE A 619 28.61 -13.08 -0.84
C PHE A 619 27.19 -13.65 -0.75
N PRO A 620 26.28 -13.03 0.03
CA PRO A 620 24.85 -13.25 -0.17
C PRO A 620 24.45 -12.84 -1.59
N VAL A 621 23.40 -13.46 -2.12
CA VAL A 621 22.89 -13.17 -3.47
C VAL A 621 22.46 -11.70 -3.55
N THR A 622 22.90 -11.01 -4.59
CA THR A 622 22.57 -9.59 -4.80
C THR A 622 21.32 -9.40 -5.65
N ASN A 623 20.73 -8.20 -5.59
CA ASN A 623 19.65 -7.80 -6.49
C ASN A 623 20.03 -8.02 -7.97
N ALA A 624 21.27 -7.64 -8.37
CA ALA A 624 21.76 -7.81 -9.73
C ALA A 624 21.85 -9.28 -10.17
N LEU A 625 22.28 -10.17 -9.28
CA LEU A 625 22.38 -11.60 -9.57
C LEU A 625 20.99 -12.24 -9.65
N TYR A 626 20.09 -11.89 -8.73
CA TYR A 626 18.71 -12.41 -8.74
C TYR A 626 17.95 -11.97 -10.01
N GLN A 627 18.18 -10.74 -10.49
CA GLN A 627 17.60 -10.26 -11.75
C GLN A 627 18.09 -11.05 -12.99
N GLN A 628 19.23 -11.75 -12.90
CA GLN A 628 19.63 -12.67 -13.97
C GLN A 628 18.75 -13.92 -14.03
N PHE A 629 18.17 -14.34 -12.91
CA PHE A 629 17.23 -15.47 -12.82
C PHE A 629 15.80 -15.07 -13.20
N ASP A 630 15.34 -13.93 -12.68
CA ASP A 630 14.00 -13.39 -12.89
C ASP A 630 14.12 -11.95 -13.42
N PRO A 631 14.02 -11.74 -14.75
CA PRO A 631 14.12 -10.40 -15.35
C PRO A 631 13.01 -9.45 -14.91
N GLN A 632 11.86 -9.99 -14.49
CA GLN A 632 10.71 -9.23 -14.02
C GLN A 632 10.82 -8.87 -12.53
N HIS A 633 11.89 -9.32 -11.86
CA HIS A 633 12.11 -9.05 -10.45
C HIS A 633 12.12 -7.54 -10.16
N ARG A 634 11.21 -7.12 -9.29
CA ARG A 634 11.18 -5.80 -8.67
C ARG A 634 11.46 -5.95 -7.19
N ASN A 635 12.35 -5.11 -6.66
CA ASN A 635 12.64 -5.13 -5.24
C ASN A 635 11.36 -4.76 -4.46
N ARG A 636 10.97 -5.63 -3.53
CA ARG A 636 9.74 -5.49 -2.74
C ARG A 636 9.85 -4.43 -1.65
N PHE A 637 11.08 -4.12 -1.25
CA PHE A 637 11.41 -3.22 -0.17
C PHE A 637 12.51 -2.24 -0.63
N PRO A 638 12.27 -1.43 -1.67
CA PRO A 638 13.29 -0.56 -2.26
C PRO A 638 13.81 0.50 -1.28
N ARG A 639 13.08 0.77 -0.19
CA ARG A 639 13.55 1.64 0.90
C ARG A 639 14.76 1.06 1.66
N TYR A 640 14.88 -0.27 1.71
CA TYR A 640 15.85 -0.98 2.56
C TYR A 640 16.94 -1.72 1.78
N SER A 641 16.68 -2.06 0.51
CA SER A 641 17.67 -2.58 -0.44
C SER A 641 17.29 -2.05 -1.81
N PHE A 642 18.08 -1.14 -2.36
CA PHE A 642 17.81 -0.47 -3.64
C PHE A 642 18.91 -0.73 -4.66
N ASP A 643 20.17 -0.76 -4.21
CA ASP A 643 21.31 -0.83 -5.09
C ASP A 643 21.50 -2.24 -5.66
N SER A 644 22.07 -2.31 -6.86
CA SER A 644 22.23 -3.57 -7.59
C SER A 644 23.15 -4.58 -6.89
N ASP A 645 24.10 -4.10 -6.09
CA ASP A 645 25.09 -4.89 -5.35
C ASP A 645 24.74 -5.08 -3.87
N GLN A 646 23.58 -4.59 -3.43
CA GLN A 646 23.00 -4.95 -2.14
C GLN A 646 22.38 -6.35 -2.20
N PRO A 647 22.32 -7.06 -1.05
CA PRO A 647 21.69 -8.35 -0.98
C PRO A 647 20.20 -8.26 -1.32
N ILE A 648 19.70 -9.30 -2.00
CA ILE A 648 18.26 -9.45 -2.19
C ILE A 648 17.58 -9.71 -0.85
N ILE A 649 16.45 -9.03 -0.63
CA ILE A 649 15.63 -9.18 0.58
C ILE A 649 14.16 -9.43 0.23
N GLY A 650 13.40 -9.93 1.20
CA GLY A 650 11.97 -10.11 1.03
C GLY A 650 11.61 -11.30 0.15
N ILE A 651 12.48 -12.31 0.10
CA ILE A 651 12.23 -13.59 -0.57
C ILE A 651 11.82 -14.64 0.47
N ASN A 652 10.94 -15.56 0.08
CA ASN A 652 10.59 -16.69 0.92
C ASN A 652 11.51 -17.89 0.64
N TYR A 653 11.40 -18.94 1.46
CA TYR A 653 12.25 -20.13 1.33
C TYR A 653 12.10 -20.82 -0.02
N TYR A 654 10.88 -20.90 -0.54
CA TYR A 654 10.57 -21.58 -1.80
C TYR A 654 11.19 -20.87 -3.01
N GLU A 655 11.17 -19.53 -3.03
CA GLU A 655 11.89 -18.72 -4.03
C GLU A 655 13.41 -18.97 -3.94
N ALA A 656 13.96 -19.01 -2.72
CA ALA A 656 15.38 -19.23 -2.50
C ALA A 656 15.86 -20.61 -3.01
N ILE A 657 15.06 -21.66 -2.80
CA ILE A 657 15.32 -23.00 -3.33
C ILE A 657 15.37 -23.01 -4.85
N ILE A 658 14.37 -22.41 -5.50
CA ILE A 658 14.28 -22.42 -6.97
C ILE A 658 15.43 -21.62 -7.59
N PHE A 659 15.80 -20.49 -6.99
CA PHE A 659 16.97 -19.74 -7.43
C PHE A 659 18.26 -20.57 -7.31
N ALA A 660 18.46 -21.26 -6.18
CA ALA A 660 19.62 -22.12 -5.99
C ALA A 660 19.65 -23.24 -7.05
N LEU A 661 18.51 -23.89 -7.30
CA LEU A 661 18.37 -24.91 -8.34
C LEU A 661 18.69 -24.36 -9.73
N TRP A 662 18.20 -23.16 -10.09
CA TRP A 662 18.53 -22.52 -11.37
C TRP A 662 20.04 -22.34 -11.55
N MET A 663 20.76 -21.98 -10.48
CA MET A 663 22.22 -21.89 -10.50
C MET A 663 22.94 -23.25 -10.57
N GLY A 664 22.21 -24.37 -10.48
CA GLY A 664 22.78 -25.70 -10.31
C GLY A 664 23.35 -25.95 -8.91
N LEU A 665 22.93 -25.17 -7.92
CA LEU A 665 23.40 -25.18 -6.53
C LEU A 665 22.26 -25.57 -5.57
N ARG A 666 22.54 -25.54 -4.26
CA ARG A 666 21.54 -25.67 -3.19
C ARG A 666 21.72 -24.59 -2.12
N LEU A 667 20.73 -24.42 -1.23
CA LEU A 667 20.95 -23.64 -0.01
C LEU A 667 21.92 -24.38 0.93
N PRO A 668 22.66 -23.66 1.78
CA PRO A 668 23.55 -24.30 2.76
C PRO A 668 22.75 -25.06 3.81
N THR A 669 23.34 -26.13 4.33
CA THR A 669 22.95 -26.67 5.62
C THR A 669 23.35 -25.69 6.73
N GLU A 670 22.66 -25.73 7.88
CA GLU A 670 23.03 -24.89 9.03
C GLU A 670 24.49 -25.11 9.47
N GLN A 671 24.96 -26.35 9.43
CA GLN A 671 26.33 -26.74 9.78
C GLN A 671 27.34 -26.20 8.78
N GLU A 672 27.09 -26.33 7.46
CA GLU A 672 27.95 -25.74 6.43
C GLU A 672 28.01 -24.22 6.54
N TRP A 673 26.89 -23.59 6.86
CA TRP A 673 26.85 -22.14 7.07
C TRP A 673 27.72 -21.75 8.27
N GLU A 674 27.57 -22.45 9.40
CA GLU A 674 28.32 -22.15 10.62
C GLU A 674 29.82 -22.38 10.46
N LYS A 675 30.24 -23.52 9.90
CA LYS A 675 31.65 -23.79 9.63
C LYS A 675 32.24 -22.73 8.71
N ALA A 676 31.51 -22.34 7.65
CA ALA A 676 31.94 -21.26 6.77
C ALA A 676 32.09 -19.92 7.49
N ALA A 677 31.26 -19.64 8.50
CA ALA A 677 31.30 -18.41 9.29
C ALA A 677 32.47 -18.38 10.27
N ARG A 678 32.66 -19.45 11.04
CA ARG A 678 33.49 -19.44 12.25
C ARG A 678 34.78 -20.25 12.18
N GLY A 679 35.00 -21.05 11.14
CA GLY A 679 36.17 -21.92 11.08
C GLY A 679 36.03 -23.18 11.93
N THR A 680 37.17 -23.75 12.33
CA THR A 680 37.27 -24.91 13.23
C THR A 680 37.67 -24.53 14.65
N ASP A 681 37.98 -23.25 14.90
CA ASP A 681 38.50 -22.69 16.15
C ASP A 681 37.42 -22.07 17.05
N GLY A 682 36.14 -22.28 16.74
CA GLY A 682 35.04 -21.94 17.64
C GLY A 682 34.76 -20.44 17.78
N ARG A 683 35.01 -19.61 16.76
CA ARG A 683 34.82 -18.15 16.85
C ARG A 683 33.38 -17.73 17.16
N ILE A 684 33.22 -16.66 17.96
CA ILE A 684 31.91 -16.08 18.30
C ILE A 684 31.35 -15.28 17.12
N TYR A 685 32.20 -14.48 16.47
CA TYR A 685 31.91 -13.75 15.24
C TYR A 685 32.88 -14.20 14.13
N PRO A 686 32.61 -13.91 12.85
CA PRO A 686 33.50 -14.36 11.76
C PRO A 686 34.96 -13.90 11.92
N TRP A 687 35.15 -12.70 12.48
CA TRP A 687 36.46 -12.11 12.78
C TRP A 687 37.07 -12.56 14.12
N GLY A 688 36.40 -13.40 14.92
CA GLY A 688 36.90 -13.91 16.19
C GLY A 688 36.11 -13.41 17.40
N ASP A 689 36.83 -12.85 18.38
CA ASP A 689 36.27 -12.39 19.65
C ASP A 689 35.46 -11.09 19.52
N PRO A 690 34.56 -10.79 20.47
CA PRO A 690 33.85 -9.52 20.51
C PRO A 690 34.84 -8.36 20.70
N MET A 691 34.99 -7.50 19.68
CA MET A 691 35.86 -6.31 19.75
C MET A 691 35.12 -5.04 20.20
N GLY A 692 33.88 -5.16 20.70
CA GLY A 692 32.97 -4.03 20.92
C GLY A 692 32.25 -3.59 19.65
N TYR A 693 31.66 -2.39 19.65
CA TYR A 693 30.89 -1.86 18.51
C TYR A 693 31.81 -1.18 17.47
N GLU A 694 32.57 -1.98 16.72
CA GLU A 694 33.45 -1.48 15.66
C GLU A 694 32.72 -1.39 14.31
N LYS A 695 32.72 -0.19 13.71
CA LYS A 695 32.13 0.03 12.37
C LYS A 695 32.95 -0.71 11.31
N GLY A 696 32.26 -1.30 10.33
CA GLY A 696 32.88 -1.92 9.16
C GLY A 696 33.05 -3.45 9.24
N PHE A 697 32.73 -4.08 10.38
CA PHE A 697 32.76 -5.55 10.53
C PHE A 697 31.41 -6.21 10.28
N ALA A 698 30.31 -5.55 10.63
CA ALA A 698 28.97 -6.07 10.43
C ALA A 698 27.98 -4.91 10.18
N ASN A 699 26.92 -5.18 9.42
CA ASN A 699 25.79 -4.26 9.32
C ASN A 699 24.66 -4.73 10.24
N THR A 700 24.58 -4.12 11.42
CA THR A 700 23.58 -4.42 12.46
C THR A 700 22.86 -3.14 12.88
N CYS A 701 21.79 -3.27 13.65
CA CYS A 701 21.00 -2.11 14.06
C CYS A 701 21.81 -1.16 14.96
N ASP A 702 22.87 -1.63 15.63
CA ASP A 702 23.78 -0.84 16.46
C ASP A 702 24.41 0.35 15.71
N PHE A 703 24.55 0.23 14.39
CA PHE A 703 25.17 1.27 13.55
C PHE A 703 24.15 2.21 12.88
N MET A 704 22.85 1.99 13.11
CA MET A 704 21.72 2.83 12.67
C MET A 704 21.68 3.16 11.16
N ALA A 705 22.16 2.26 10.30
CA ALA A 705 22.07 2.44 8.84
C ALA A 705 20.63 2.31 8.33
N CYS A 706 19.78 1.52 9.02
CA CYS A 706 18.37 1.27 8.69
C CYS A 706 18.13 0.70 7.28
N LYS A 707 19.13 0.03 6.69
CA LYS A 707 19.10 -0.58 5.36
C LYS A 707 20.25 -1.58 5.18
N THR A 708 20.22 -2.36 4.12
CA THR A 708 21.34 -3.23 3.69
C THR A 708 22.51 -2.41 3.13
N ASN A 709 23.73 -2.93 3.23
CA ASN A 709 24.91 -2.38 2.55
C ASN A 709 25.28 -3.26 1.34
N PRO A 710 26.00 -2.71 0.34
CA PRO A 710 26.65 -3.52 -0.70
C PRO A 710 27.46 -4.68 -0.10
N VAL A 711 27.37 -5.85 -0.73
CA VAL A 711 27.91 -7.11 -0.17
C VAL A 711 29.44 -7.18 -0.06
N MET A 712 30.15 -6.17 -0.58
CA MET A 712 31.62 -6.10 -0.58
C MET A 712 32.17 -5.07 0.42
N ASP A 713 31.32 -4.33 1.12
CA ASP A 713 31.76 -3.17 1.93
C ASP A 713 32.43 -3.57 3.25
N LEU A 714 32.13 -4.77 3.77
CA LEU A 714 32.52 -5.20 5.12
C LEU A 714 33.68 -6.19 5.12
N GLU A 715 34.75 -5.87 4.38
CA GLU A 715 35.96 -6.71 4.29
C GLU A 715 36.61 -7.05 5.66
N PRO A 716 36.71 -6.12 6.64
CA PRO A 716 37.20 -6.48 7.98
C PRO A 716 36.37 -7.56 8.68
N GLY A 717 35.09 -7.70 8.31
CA GLY A 717 34.15 -8.69 8.84
C GLY A 717 34.22 -10.07 8.20
N MET A 718 35.16 -10.32 7.28
CA MET A 718 35.27 -11.61 6.61
C MET A 718 35.48 -12.77 7.59
N SER A 719 34.81 -13.88 7.29
CA SER A 719 35.07 -15.18 7.93
C SER A 719 36.51 -15.68 7.68
N PRO A 720 36.99 -16.70 8.42
CA PRO A 720 38.32 -17.27 8.24
C PRO A 720 38.56 -17.84 6.83
N TYR A 721 37.48 -18.19 6.13
CA TYR A 721 37.50 -18.73 4.78
C TYR A 721 37.19 -17.69 3.69
N GLY A 722 37.01 -16.41 4.05
CA GLY A 722 36.84 -15.30 3.11
C GLY A 722 35.38 -15.01 2.69
N CYS A 723 34.39 -15.64 3.32
CA CYS A 723 32.98 -15.24 3.18
C CYS A 723 32.71 -13.88 3.83
N TYR A 724 31.95 -13.03 3.13
CA TYR A 724 31.43 -11.76 3.62
C TYR A 724 30.04 -11.93 4.24
N ASP A 725 29.63 -10.94 5.04
CA ASP A 725 28.29 -10.81 5.62
C ASP A 725 27.83 -12.07 6.39
N MET A 726 28.77 -12.83 6.97
CA MET A 726 28.46 -13.95 7.88
C MET A 726 28.04 -13.45 9.28
N ALA A 727 27.89 -12.13 9.45
CA ALA A 727 27.35 -11.46 10.63
C ALA A 727 26.71 -10.12 10.20
N GLY A 728 25.39 -10.01 10.35
CA GLY A 728 24.61 -8.85 9.95
C GLY A 728 24.27 -8.83 8.46
N ASN A 729 23.94 -7.63 7.96
CA ASN A 729 23.37 -7.35 6.64
C ASN A 729 22.03 -8.07 6.43
N VAL A 730 21.98 -9.37 6.17
CA VAL A 730 20.74 -10.13 5.99
C VAL A 730 20.81 -11.51 6.65
N TRP A 731 19.67 -11.96 7.17
CA TRP A 731 19.49 -13.37 7.50
C TRP A 731 19.56 -14.19 6.21
N GLU A 732 20.07 -15.41 6.28
CA GLU A 732 20.18 -16.28 5.12
C GLU A 732 19.45 -17.61 5.35
N TRP A 733 18.60 -18.00 4.39
CA TRP A 733 17.88 -19.27 4.42
C TRP A 733 18.84 -20.48 4.41
N CYS A 734 18.63 -21.41 5.35
CA CYS A 734 19.25 -22.73 5.35
C CYS A 734 18.24 -23.81 4.97
N MET A 735 18.73 -24.96 4.53
CA MET A 735 17.87 -26.06 4.06
C MET A 735 16.95 -26.65 5.14
N GLN A 736 17.44 -26.78 6.38
CA GLN A 736 16.78 -27.61 7.40
C GLN A 736 15.52 -26.98 8.00
N LYS A 737 14.62 -27.87 8.42
CA LYS A 737 13.49 -27.56 9.30
C LYS A 737 14.02 -27.26 10.70
N ASN A 738 13.35 -26.35 11.41
CA ASN A 738 13.57 -26.25 12.84
C ASN A 738 13.10 -27.57 13.51
N ALA A 739 13.94 -28.19 14.33
CA ALA A 739 13.75 -29.53 14.90
C ALA A 739 12.57 -29.65 15.91
N SER A 740 11.85 -28.56 16.16
CA SER A 740 10.62 -28.58 16.95
C SER A 740 9.52 -29.40 16.25
N LYS A 741 9.02 -30.45 16.92
CA LYS A 741 7.99 -31.41 16.43
C LYS A 741 6.69 -30.76 15.93
N HIS A 742 6.48 -29.47 16.19
CA HIS A 742 5.26 -28.74 15.83
C HIS A 742 5.50 -27.57 14.86
N THR A 743 6.68 -27.44 14.26
CA THR A 743 7.00 -26.29 13.40
C THR A 743 7.28 -26.68 11.96
N THR A 744 6.69 -25.94 11.03
CA THR A 744 7.02 -25.94 9.60
C THR A 744 8.15 -24.96 9.27
N GLN A 745 8.65 -24.23 10.27
CA GLN A 745 9.62 -23.17 10.12
C GLN A 745 10.97 -23.68 9.61
N ARG A 746 11.66 -22.82 8.86
CA ARG A 746 13.01 -23.08 8.32
C ARG A 746 14.04 -22.22 9.04
N ILE A 747 15.23 -22.78 9.19
CA ILE A 747 16.34 -22.11 9.88
C ILE A 747 16.89 -20.98 9.00
N VAL A 748 17.24 -19.87 9.64
CA VAL A 748 18.05 -18.80 9.07
C VAL A 748 19.24 -18.47 9.96
N ARG A 749 20.31 -17.97 9.35
CA ARG A 749 21.59 -17.65 10.02
C ARG A 749 22.11 -16.26 9.66
N GLY A 750 23.05 -15.76 10.45
CA GLY A 750 23.80 -14.53 10.16
C GLY A 750 23.37 -13.25 10.88
N GLY A 751 22.11 -13.13 11.32
CA GLY A 751 21.61 -11.83 11.78
C GLY A 751 21.31 -10.88 10.62
N SER A 752 20.79 -9.69 10.89
CA SER A 752 20.50 -8.71 9.84
C SER A 752 20.73 -7.28 10.30
N TRP A 753 20.65 -6.32 9.37
CA TRP A 753 20.70 -4.88 9.66
C TRP A 753 19.63 -4.40 10.66
N MET A 754 18.57 -5.19 10.89
CA MET A 754 17.52 -4.89 11.88
C MET A 754 17.82 -5.39 13.29
N ASN A 755 18.81 -6.27 13.45
CA ASN A 755 19.08 -6.94 14.71
C ASN A 755 20.32 -6.37 15.39
N TYR A 756 20.34 -6.41 16.72
CA TYR A 756 21.54 -6.12 17.51
C TYR A 756 22.64 -7.15 17.22
N LEU A 757 23.90 -6.73 17.36
CA LEU A 757 25.09 -7.53 17.11
C LEU A 757 25.09 -8.89 17.82
N VAL A 758 24.49 -8.97 19.02
CA VAL A 758 24.32 -10.24 19.76
C VAL A 758 23.54 -11.31 18.98
N HIS A 759 22.66 -10.92 18.06
CA HIS A 759 21.91 -11.82 17.19
C HIS A 759 22.65 -12.16 15.89
N ALA A 760 23.83 -11.58 15.67
CA ALA A 760 24.68 -11.82 14.50
C ALA A 760 25.91 -12.69 14.82
N LYS A 761 25.92 -13.36 15.98
CA LYS A 761 26.94 -14.36 16.33
C LYS A 761 26.85 -15.55 15.36
N CYS A 762 27.98 -16.20 15.09
CA CYS A 762 28.05 -17.36 14.20
C CYS A 762 27.11 -18.51 14.64
N ILE A 763 26.96 -18.70 15.95
CA ILE A 763 26.09 -19.74 16.53
C ILE A 763 24.62 -19.33 16.61
N PHE A 764 24.29 -18.05 16.44
CA PHE A 764 22.91 -17.61 16.59
C PHE A 764 22.07 -18.12 15.43
N ARG A 765 20.91 -18.69 15.74
CA ARG A 765 19.94 -19.17 14.74
C ARG A 765 18.58 -18.54 15.02
N ASN A 766 17.83 -18.30 13.96
CA ASN A 766 16.42 -17.97 14.06
C ASN A 766 15.64 -18.90 13.12
N SER A 767 14.31 -18.87 13.21
CA SER A 767 13.47 -19.61 12.29
C SER A 767 12.24 -18.81 11.87
N PHE A 768 11.89 -18.96 10.61
CA PHE A 768 10.80 -18.23 9.98
C PHE A 768 9.89 -19.19 9.21
N ASP A 769 8.63 -18.79 9.02
CA ASP A 769 7.71 -19.53 8.16
C ASP A 769 8.26 -19.51 6.71
N PRO A 770 8.44 -20.68 6.06
CA PRO A 770 8.99 -20.75 4.71
C PRO A 770 8.14 -20.04 3.64
N ALA A 771 6.85 -19.82 3.88
CA ALA A 771 5.98 -19.07 2.97
C ALA A 771 6.07 -17.56 3.18
N GLU A 772 6.61 -17.09 4.31
CA GLU A 772 6.71 -15.68 4.63
C GLU A 772 7.92 -15.00 3.97
N ARG A 773 7.69 -13.75 3.57
CA ARG A 773 8.71 -12.85 3.03
C ARG A 773 9.08 -11.85 4.11
N HIS A 774 10.26 -12.04 4.67
CA HIS A 774 10.78 -11.15 5.70
C HIS A 774 11.72 -10.13 5.07
N LEU A 775 11.57 -8.87 5.49
CA LEU A 775 12.26 -7.71 4.91
C LEU A 775 13.78 -7.69 5.15
N ALA A 776 14.31 -8.61 5.95
CA ALA A 776 15.73 -8.73 6.27
C ALA A 776 16.29 -10.13 6.04
N VAL A 777 15.58 -10.96 5.25
CA VAL A 777 16.01 -12.32 4.88
C VAL A 777 16.31 -12.38 3.39
N GLY A 778 17.51 -12.88 3.07
CA GLY A 778 18.03 -13.20 1.75
C GLY A 778 18.52 -14.64 1.68
N LEU A 779 19.52 -14.90 0.85
CA LEU A 779 20.08 -16.24 0.68
C LEU A 779 21.56 -16.21 0.25
N ARG A 780 22.23 -17.34 0.44
CA ARG A 780 23.44 -17.73 -0.30
C ARG A 780 23.32 -19.17 -0.75
N CYS A 781 24.16 -19.57 -1.71
CA CYS A 781 24.14 -20.93 -2.24
C CYS A 781 25.46 -21.65 -1.98
N VAL A 782 25.41 -22.98 -2.04
CA VAL A 782 26.54 -23.88 -1.86
C VAL A 782 26.55 -24.97 -2.93
N GLU A 783 27.74 -25.44 -3.28
CA GLU A 783 28.02 -26.62 -4.07
C GLU A 783 28.77 -27.62 -3.19
N GLY A 784 28.30 -28.86 -3.09
CA GLY A 784 28.96 -29.86 -2.25
C GLY A 784 28.27 -31.21 -2.32
N PRO A 785 28.85 -32.26 -1.71
CA PRO A 785 28.29 -33.60 -1.70
C PRO A 785 26.89 -33.65 -1.06
N GLN A 786 26.12 -34.69 -1.44
CA GLN A 786 24.74 -34.92 -1.01
C GLN A 786 24.61 -35.19 0.50
N PHE A 787 25.61 -35.83 1.08
CA PHE A 787 25.66 -36.19 2.50
C PHE A 787 26.96 -35.68 3.09
N THR A 788 26.84 -34.70 3.99
CA THR A 788 27.76 -34.66 5.12
C THR A 788 27.18 -35.60 6.15
N GLU A 789 27.76 -36.80 6.22
CA GLU A 789 27.47 -37.79 7.26
C GLU A 789 27.62 -37.10 8.62
N ILE A 790 26.49 -36.82 9.26
CA ILE A 790 26.46 -36.70 10.71
C ILE A 790 26.54 -38.17 11.15
N GLU A 791 27.74 -38.68 11.40
CA GLU A 791 27.91 -39.90 12.19
C GLU A 791 27.32 -39.59 13.56
N ILE A 792 26.01 -39.83 13.71
CA ILE A 792 25.45 -40.13 15.02
C ILE A 792 25.75 -41.61 15.16
N ASP A 793 26.81 -41.93 15.90
CA ASP A 793 27.05 -43.29 16.40
C ASP A 793 25.88 -43.65 17.33
N ASP A 794 24.75 -44.06 16.74
CA ASP A 794 23.79 -44.96 17.38
C ASP A 794 24.23 -46.40 17.01
N GLU A 795 25.43 -46.79 17.40
CA GLU A 795 25.81 -48.20 17.56
C GLU A 795 26.26 -48.43 19.02
N ASP A 796 25.39 -49.15 19.71
CA ASP A 796 25.61 -50.01 20.88
C ASP A 796 25.63 -49.39 22.29
N ASP A 797 24.52 -49.58 23.01
CA ASP A 797 24.51 -50.43 24.22
C ASP A 797 23.09 -50.99 24.50
N GLU A 798 22.98 -52.32 24.31
CA GLU A 798 22.00 -53.34 24.76
C GLU A 798 20.53 -53.01 25.12
#